data_AF-A0A6P1C085-F1
#
_entry.id   AF-A0A6P1C085-F1
#
_cell.length_a   1.000
_cell.length_b   1.000
_cell.length_c   1.000
_cell.angle_alpha   90.00
_cell.angle_beta   90.00
_cell.angle_gamma   90.00
#
_symmetry.space_group_name_H-M   'P 1'
#
loop_
_entity.id
_entity.type
_entity.pdbx_description
1 polymer ?
#
loop_
_entity_poly.entity_id
_entity_poly.type
_entity_poly.pdbx_seq_one_letter_code
_entity_poly.pdbx_strand_id
1 'polypeptide(L)'
;MDMNEIKEIFFQECEEQLAELESGLLKMNDGDRDPETVNAVFRAVHSIKGGAGAFGLDDLVAFAHVFETTLDCVRSNKLEPTQDVLKVMLKAADVLADLTNAARDGGSVDPARSRGLVKELEALANGDVPAPSAAVVAEVAPKSVAAAPSPTDESGFQPIPFSFDDDFGSDELAVDARPEYEVSFKPRSDLYAKGNDATLLLRDLSRLGEMNIFCDMDALPGLPDIDPEGAYFKWAISIKTDKGEDAIRTVFEFAEWDCDLDVQPAAGGGSSTSEELPMVPVPFDLSILDNDGAAPAAEAGKETPAPRNDVAAAVAAAETASNVTQLASAAARVEKKEAALAAAAASNAAAAQNNAAAAAGQTIRVDLDRVDRLINLVGELVINQAMLSQSVIENDNNGASSINMGLEELQQLTREIQDSVMAIRAQPVKPVFQRMSRIVREIADMTGKSIRLITEGENTEVDKTVIDKLAEPLTHMIRNAVDHGIETPEKRSTLGKNPEGTVRLTAKHRSGRILIELADDGAGINRERVRQKAIDNDLIAADANLSDEEIDNLIFLPGFSTADKISDISGRGVGMDVVKRSIQALGGRINITSRPGQGSVFTMSLPLTLAVLDGMVVTVAGQTLVVPLTAIVETLQPEAAAIHSFGANHRLISIRNSFCPLVDVGRILNFRATQANPVDGVALLVESEGGGQRALMVDAIQGQRQVVIKSLEANYTHVPGIAAATILGDGRVALILDVDAVVGASRGQALKPEMSYAAAG
;
A
#
# COMPACT_ATOMS: atom_id res chain seq x y z
N MET A 1 22.62 -13.48 19.35
CA MET A 1 21.41 -13.55 18.53
C MET A 1 20.33 -14.09 19.41
N ASP A 2 19.31 -13.29 19.62
CA ASP A 2 18.08 -13.68 20.32
C ASP A 2 17.34 -14.75 19.48
N MET A 3 16.55 -15.63 20.11
CA MET A 3 15.81 -16.69 19.40
C MET A 3 14.83 -16.09 18.38
N ASN A 4 14.29 -14.90 18.66
CA ASN A 4 13.44 -14.16 17.74
C ASN A 4 14.19 -13.66 16.51
N GLU A 5 15.41 -13.13 16.66
CA GLU A 5 16.25 -12.71 15.52
C GLU A 5 16.57 -13.90 14.59
N ILE A 6 16.83 -15.08 15.15
CA ILE A 6 17.12 -16.29 14.37
C ILE A 6 15.86 -16.75 13.61
N LYS A 7 14.68 -16.63 14.23
CA LYS A 7 13.39 -16.97 13.61
C LYS A 7 13.04 -16.01 12.46
N GLU A 8 13.31 -14.71 12.63
CA GLU A 8 13.15 -13.71 11.55
C GLU A 8 14.07 -14.00 10.35
N ILE A 9 15.35 -14.32 10.62
CA ILE A 9 16.29 -14.70 9.55
C ILE A 9 15.76 -15.91 8.78
N PHE A 10 15.24 -16.93 9.48
CA PHE A 10 14.64 -18.10 8.84
C PHE A 10 13.45 -17.77 7.95
N PHE A 11 12.53 -16.91 8.39
CA PHE A 11 11.38 -16.53 7.55
C PHE A 11 11.81 -15.71 6.33
N GLN A 12 12.82 -14.85 6.48
CA GLN A 12 13.39 -14.13 5.36
C GLN A 12 14.07 -15.08 4.35
N GLU A 13 14.79 -16.09 4.82
CA GLU A 13 15.31 -17.15 3.95
C GLU A 13 14.17 -17.92 3.26
N CYS A 14 13.07 -18.22 3.96
CA CYS A 14 11.91 -18.86 3.34
C CYS A 14 11.31 -18.02 2.22
N GLU A 15 11.22 -16.69 2.38
CA GLU A 15 10.76 -15.80 1.31
C GLU A 15 11.68 -15.86 0.08
N GLU A 16 12.99 -15.89 0.27
CA GLU A 16 13.96 -16.06 -0.82
C GLU A 16 13.78 -17.41 -1.53
N GLN A 17 13.63 -18.50 -0.78
CA GLN A 17 13.42 -19.84 -1.33
C GLN A 17 12.07 -19.96 -2.06
N LEU A 18 11.00 -19.36 -1.53
CA LEU A 18 9.69 -19.33 -2.18
C LEU A 18 9.73 -18.55 -3.50
N ALA A 19 10.49 -17.45 -3.56
CA ALA A 19 10.69 -16.69 -4.79
C ALA A 19 11.48 -17.48 -5.85
N GLU A 20 12.49 -18.26 -5.44
CA GLU A 20 13.25 -19.16 -6.33
C GLU A 20 12.36 -20.30 -6.86
N LEU A 21 11.58 -20.92 -5.97
CA LEU A 21 10.59 -21.95 -6.28
C LEU A 21 9.59 -21.47 -7.34
N GLU A 22 8.92 -20.33 -7.12
CA GLU A 22 7.92 -19.81 -8.05
C GLU A 22 8.55 -19.45 -9.41
N SER A 23 9.71 -18.79 -9.39
CA SER A 23 10.43 -18.44 -10.62
C SER A 23 10.83 -19.66 -11.43
N GLY A 24 11.25 -20.74 -10.77
CA GLY A 24 11.59 -22.00 -11.43
C GLY A 24 10.36 -22.70 -12.02
N LEU A 25 9.25 -22.77 -11.27
CA LEU A 25 7.99 -23.36 -11.75
C LEU A 25 7.40 -22.60 -12.95
N LEU A 26 7.49 -21.26 -12.94
CA LEU A 26 7.06 -20.44 -14.08
C LEU A 26 7.89 -20.70 -15.34
N LYS A 27 9.23 -20.78 -15.22
CA LYS A 27 10.10 -21.15 -16.36
C LYS A 27 9.75 -22.53 -16.90
N MET A 28 9.50 -23.50 -16.02
CA MET A 28 9.05 -24.83 -16.42
C MET A 28 7.72 -24.80 -17.18
N ASN A 29 6.81 -23.91 -16.78
CA ASN A 29 5.52 -23.72 -17.44
C ASN A 29 5.64 -23.06 -18.82
N ASP A 30 6.63 -22.19 -19.01
CA ASP A 30 6.97 -21.58 -20.30
C ASP A 30 7.77 -22.53 -21.23
N GLY A 31 8.01 -23.77 -20.79
CA GLY A 31 8.59 -24.84 -21.61
C GLY A 31 10.08 -25.11 -21.34
N ASP A 32 10.68 -24.45 -20.36
CA ASP A 32 12.05 -24.75 -19.93
C ASP A 32 12.09 -26.09 -19.16
N ARG A 33 12.78 -27.07 -19.72
CA ARG A 33 12.93 -28.41 -19.11
C ARG A 33 14.35 -28.70 -18.67
N ASP A 34 15.16 -27.65 -18.44
CA ASP A 34 16.52 -27.81 -17.95
C ASP A 34 16.55 -28.53 -16.59
N PRO A 35 17.30 -29.64 -16.46
CA PRO A 35 17.54 -30.29 -15.17
C PRO A 35 18.07 -29.33 -14.09
N GLU A 36 18.80 -28.27 -14.44
CA GLU A 36 19.24 -27.26 -13.47
C GLU A 36 18.06 -26.52 -12.82
N THR A 37 17.05 -26.12 -13.61
CA THR A 37 15.82 -25.47 -13.11
C THR A 37 15.05 -26.39 -12.17
N VAL A 38 14.90 -27.68 -12.51
CA VAL A 38 14.24 -28.67 -11.65
C VAL A 38 14.98 -28.85 -10.32
N ASN A 39 16.31 -28.89 -10.36
CA ASN A 39 17.14 -29.01 -9.17
C ASN A 39 17.14 -27.76 -8.28
N ALA A 40 16.97 -26.56 -8.87
CA ALA A 40 16.78 -25.32 -8.10
C ALA A 40 15.44 -25.35 -7.33
N VAL A 41 14.35 -25.65 -8.02
CA VAL A 41 12.99 -25.81 -7.45
C VAL A 41 12.98 -26.83 -6.30
N PHE A 42 13.63 -27.98 -6.49
CA PHE A 42 13.74 -29.01 -5.44
C PHE A 42 14.52 -28.53 -4.21
N ARG A 43 15.67 -27.85 -4.42
CA ARG A 43 16.50 -27.33 -3.33
C ARG A 43 15.75 -26.30 -2.49
N ALA A 44 14.94 -25.46 -3.11
CA ALA A 44 14.14 -24.47 -2.41
C ALA A 44 13.18 -25.12 -1.39
N VAL A 45 12.38 -26.10 -1.84
CA VAL A 45 11.45 -26.82 -0.94
C VAL A 45 12.20 -27.61 0.13
N HIS A 46 13.32 -28.25 -0.24
CA HIS A 46 14.15 -28.99 0.72
C HIS A 46 14.73 -28.09 1.83
N SER A 47 15.17 -26.88 1.47
CA SER A 47 15.70 -25.90 2.41
C SER A 47 14.62 -25.41 3.37
N ILE A 48 13.43 -25.06 2.85
CA ILE A 48 12.28 -24.65 3.67
C ILE A 48 11.89 -25.74 4.67
N LYS A 49 11.81 -27.01 4.22
CA LYS A 49 11.54 -28.15 5.11
C LYS A 49 12.60 -28.29 6.21
N GLY A 50 13.88 -28.17 5.84
CA GLY A 50 15.01 -28.28 6.76
C GLY A 50 14.98 -27.22 7.85
N GLY A 51 14.77 -25.96 7.46
CA GLY A 51 14.63 -24.85 8.41
C GLY A 51 13.36 -24.97 9.27
N ALA A 52 12.21 -25.29 8.67
CA ALA A 52 10.95 -25.47 9.40
C ALA A 52 11.04 -26.56 10.49
N GLY A 53 11.77 -27.65 10.21
CA GLY A 53 12.01 -28.73 11.17
C GLY A 53 12.88 -28.29 12.36
N ALA A 54 13.77 -27.32 12.19
CA ALA A 54 14.60 -26.80 13.28
C ALA A 54 13.78 -25.93 14.28
N PHE A 55 12.70 -25.30 13.82
CA PHE A 55 11.82 -24.45 14.65
C PHE A 55 10.52 -25.14 15.10
N GLY A 56 10.32 -26.43 14.79
CA GLY A 56 9.13 -27.19 15.20
C GLY A 56 7.84 -26.76 14.49
N LEU A 57 7.93 -26.29 13.24
CA LEU A 57 6.78 -25.87 12.44
C LEU A 57 6.16 -27.08 11.72
N ASP A 58 5.46 -27.94 12.47
CA ASP A 58 5.03 -29.27 12.01
C ASP A 58 4.14 -29.24 10.75
N ASP A 59 3.17 -28.33 10.67
CA ASP A 59 2.28 -28.20 9.50
C ASP A 59 3.06 -27.83 8.22
N LEU A 60 4.05 -26.94 8.36
CA LEU A 60 4.93 -26.53 7.26
C LEU A 60 5.84 -27.67 6.82
N VAL A 61 6.41 -28.41 7.76
CA VAL A 61 7.24 -29.60 7.49
C VAL A 61 6.44 -30.69 6.78
N ALA A 62 5.23 -30.98 7.27
CA ALA A 62 4.37 -32.02 6.70
C ALA A 62 3.99 -31.71 5.25
N PHE A 63 3.58 -30.47 4.97
CA PHE A 63 3.23 -30.06 3.61
C PHE A 63 4.46 -30.01 2.68
N ALA A 64 5.58 -29.43 3.13
CA ALA A 64 6.81 -29.36 2.36
C ALA A 64 7.35 -30.76 1.99
N HIS A 65 7.19 -31.74 2.86
CA HIS A 65 7.61 -33.11 2.60
C HIS A 65 6.82 -33.79 1.45
N VAL A 66 5.50 -33.61 1.41
CA VAL A 66 4.65 -34.13 0.31
C VAL A 66 5.02 -33.45 -1.01
N PHE A 67 5.23 -32.13 -0.96
CA PHE A 67 5.60 -31.38 -2.14
C PHE A 67 6.99 -31.78 -2.66
N GLU A 68 7.97 -31.93 -1.77
CA GLU A 68 9.32 -32.42 -2.11
C GLU A 68 9.28 -33.82 -2.75
N THR A 69 8.43 -34.72 -2.23
CA THR A 69 8.27 -36.07 -2.80
C THR A 69 7.75 -36.00 -4.24
N THR A 70 6.80 -35.11 -4.51
CA THR A 70 6.25 -34.91 -5.86
C THR A 70 7.29 -34.30 -6.80
N LEU A 71 8.07 -33.33 -6.31
CA LEU A 71 9.20 -32.76 -7.06
C LEU A 71 10.30 -33.79 -7.31
N ASP A 72 10.52 -34.75 -6.41
CA ASP A 72 11.49 -35.82 -6.61
C ASP A 72 11.06 -36.77 -7.74
N CYS A 73 9.75 -37.02 -7.91
CA CYS A 73 9.23 -37.75 -9.06
C CYS A 73 9.50 -37.02 -10.38
N VAL A 74 9.41 -35.69 -10.42
CA VAL A 74 9.81 -34.90 -11.60
C VAL A 74 11.32 -34.95 -11.83
N ARG A 75 12.11 -34.75 -10.76
CA ARG A 75 13.57 -34.80 -10.79
C ARG A 75 14.12 -36.16 -11.26
N SER A 76 13.46 -37.25 -10.89
CA SER A 76 13.82 -38.62 -11.27
C SER A 76 13.22 -39.07 -12.61
N ASN A 77 12.60 -38.16 -13.38
CA ASN A 77 11.90 -38.42 -14.64
C ASN A 77 10.78 -39.48 -14.53
N LYS A 78 10.19 -39.66 -13.35
CA LYS A 78 9.02 -40.52 -13.13
C LYS A 78 7.70 -39.81 -13.42
N LEU A 79 7.69 -38.48 -13.31
CA LEU A 79 6.55 -37.62 -13.61
C LEU A 79 6.99 -36.57 -14.65
N GLU A 80 6.31 -36.53 -15.79
CA GLU A 80 6.57 -35.47 -16.79
C GLU A 80 5.95 -34.14 -16.33
N PRO A 81 6.68 -33.01 -16.41
CA PRO A 81 6.14 -31.69 -16.07
C PRO A 81 5.23 -31.18 -17.20
N THR A 82 4.02 -31.74 -17.29
CA THR A 82 2.95 -31.24 -18.17
C THR A 82 2.32 -29.97 -17.58
N GLN A 83 1.54 -29.23 -18.37
CA GLN A 83 0.85 -28.02 -17.88
C GLN A 83 -0.06 -28.31 -16.68
N ASP A 84 -0.74 -29.47 -16.67
CA ASP A 84 -1.61 -29.86 -15.56
C ASP A 84 -0.80 -30.12 -14.27
N VAL A 85 0.35 -30.79 -14.39
CA VAL A 85 1.27 -31.01 -13.26
C VAL A 85 1.80 -29.70 -12.72
N LEU A 86 2.25 -28.80 -13.60
CA LEU A 86 2.80 -27.50 -13.21
C LEU A 86 1.74 -26.59 -12.60
N LYS A 87 0.48 -26.67 -13.04
CA LYS A 87 -0.64 -25.97 -12.43
C LYS A 87 -0.84 -26.40 -10.97
N VAL A 88 -0.78 -27.71 -10.68
CA VAL A 88 -0.86 -28.23 -9.30
C VAL A 88 0.36 -27.82 -8.49
N MET A 89 1.56 -27.83 -9.08
CA MET A 89 2.79 -27.40 -8.39
C MET A 89 2.79 -25.90 -8.04
N LEU A 90 2.27 -25.04 -8.92
CA LEU A 90 2.11 -23.61 -8.64
C LEU A 90 1.11 -23.39 -7.49
N LYS A 91 -0.01 -24.13 -7.47
CA LYS A 91 -0.94 -24.12 -6.33
C LYS A 91 -0.26 -24.59 -5.04
N ALA A 92 0.65 -25.55 -5.13
CA ALA A 92 1.39 -26.06 -3.97
C ALA A 92 2.40 -25.04 -3.44
N ALA A 93 3.08 -24.31 -4.33
CA ALA A 93 3.90 -23.17 -3.94
C ALA A 93 3.07 -22.09 -3.23
N ASP A 94 1.87 -21.80 -3.72
CA ASP A 94 0.97 -20.82 -3.09
C ASP A 94 0.57 -21.25 -1.66
N VAL A 95 0.22 -22.53 -1.45
CA VAL A 95 -0.11 -23.07 -0.11
C VAL A 95 1.11 -23.14 0.81
N LEU A 96 2.30 -23.46 0.28
CA LEU A 96 3.54 -23.45 1.05
C LEU A 96 3.86 -22.04 1.56
N ALA A 97 3.64 -21.01 0.72
CA ALA A 97 3.79 -19.61 1.11
C ALA A 97 2.77 -19.22 2.18
N ASP A 98 1.52 -19.68 2.10
CA ASP A 98 0.49 -19.43 3.13
C ASP A 98 0.85 -20.05 4.47
N LEU A 99 1.34 -21.29 4.47
CA LEU A 99 1.78 -21.94 5.70
C LEU A 99 2.99 -21.22 6.32
N THR A 100 3.90 -20.72 5.48
CA THR A 100 5.05 -19.93 5.94
C THR A 100 4.60 -18.62 6.58
N ASN A 101 3.67 -17.89 5.94
CA ASN A 101 3.13 -16.64 6.48
C ASN A 101 2.33 -16.87 7.76
N ALA A 102 1.48 -17.91 7.80
CA ALA A 102 0.71 -18.27 8.99
C ALA A 102 1.61 -18.63 10.18
N ALA A 103 2.74 -19.29 9.93
CA ALA A 103 3.75 -19.60 10.94
C ALA A 103 4.52 -18.37 11.44
N ARG A 104 4.64 -17.32 10.62
CA ARG A 104 5.29 -16.05 10.98
C ARG A 104 4.36 -15.12 11.76
N ASP A 105 3.20 -14.81 11.17
CA ASP A 105 2.33 -13.71 11.60
C ASP A 105 1.25 -14.15 12.60
N GLY A 106 1.11 -15.47 12.83
CA GLY A 106 0.03 -16.04 13.63
C GLY A 106 -1.27 -16.11 12.83
N GLY A 107 -1.69 -17.32 12.48
CA GLY A 107 -2.92 -17.56 11.72
C GLY A 107 -3.11 -19.04 11.38
N SER A 108 -4.18 -19.35 10.67
CA SER A 108 -4.46 -20.71 10.18
C SER A 108 -4.76 -20.69 8.68
N VAL A 109 -4.09 -21.57 7.94
CA VAL A 109 -4.43 -21.84 6.53
C VAL A 109 -5.67 -22.73 6.50
N ASP A 110 -6.58 -22.51 5.54
CA ASP A 110 -7.77 -23.37 5.36
C ASP A 110 -7.37 -24.86 5.27
N PRO A 111 -7.71 -25.69 6.27
CA PRO A 111 -7.33 -27.09 6.30
C PRO A 111 -8.00 -27.91 5.19
N ALA A 112 -9.12 -27.44 4.61
CA ALA A 112 -9.75 -28.11 3.49
C ALA A 112 -8.93 -27.93 2.21
N ARG A 113 -8.45 -26.71 1.94
CA ARG A 113 -7.59 -26.38 0.80
C ARG A 113 -6.25 -27.13 0.86
N SER A 114 -5.58 -27.14 2.01
CA SER A 114 -4.29 -27.84 2.16
C SER A 114 -4.44 -29.35 1.97
N ARG A 115 -5.44 -29.98 2.58
CA ARG A 115 -5.72 -31.42 2.44
C ARG A 115 -6.14 -31.83 1.03
N GLY A 116 -6.93 -30.99 0.35
CA GLY A 116 -7.32 -31.23 -1.05
C GLY A 116 -6.08 -31.28 -1.95
N LEU A 117 -5.18 -30.33 -1.79
CA LEU A 117 -3.98 -30.25 -2.61
C LEU A 117 -2.94 -31.33 -2.27
N VAL A 118 -2.81 -31.71 -1.00
CA VAL A 118 -1.99 -32.88 -0.60
C VAL A 118 -2.44 -34.13 -1.35
N LYS A 119 -3.76 -34.37 -1.45
CA LYS A 119 -4.28 -35.51 -2.23
C LYS A 119 -3.96 -35.41 -3.73
N GLU A 120 -4.02 -34.21 -4.31
CA GLU A 120 -3.65 -34.00 -5.71
C GLU A 120 -2.16 -34.26 -5.94
N LEU A 121 -1.29 -33.79 -5.05
CA LEU A 121 0.15 -34.03 -5.10
C LEU A 121 0.50 -35.52 -4.94
N GLU A 122 -0.14 -36.21 -3.99
CA GLU A 122 0.02 -37.65 -3.81
C GLU A 122 -0.46 -38.46 -5.02
N ALA A 123 -1.59 -38.07 -5.63
CA ALA A 123 -2.08 -38.68 -6.86
C ALA A 123 -1.08 -38.53 -8.00
N LEU A 124 -0.52 -37.32 -8.18
CA LEU A 124 0.53 -37.05 -9.15
C LEU A 124 1.80 -37.86 -8.90
N ALA A 125 2.24 -37.96 -7.64
CA ALA A 125 3.43 -38.72 -7.27
C ALA A 125 3.26 -40.23 -7.54
N ASN A 126 2.03 -40.73 -7.48
CA ASN A 126 1.68 -42.13 -7.77
C ASN A 126 1.42 -42.42 -9.26
N GLY A 127 1.47 -41.40 -10.13
CA GLY A 127 1.26 -41.54 -11.57
C GLY A 127 -0.21 -41.53 -12.01
N ASP A 128 -1.13 -41.15 -11.12
CA ASP A 128 -2.53 -40.93 -11.46
C ASP A 128 -2.73 -39.49 -11.92
N VAL A 129 -3.28 -39.30 -13.12
CA VAL A 129 -3.65 -37.96 -13.61
C VAL A 129 -4.87 -37.50 -12.81
N PRO A 130 -4.86 -36.31 -12.16
CA PRO A 130 -6.01 -35.81 -11.44
C PRO A 130 -7.13 -35.59 -12.46
N ALA A 131 -8.25 -36.28 -12.30
CA ALA A 131 -9.47 -35.85 -12.97
C ALA A 131 -9.79 -34.43 -12.49
N PRO A 132 -10.11 -33.48 -13.39
CA PRO A 132 -10.50 -32.15 -12.97
C PRO A 132 -11.67 -32.31 -12.00
N SER A 133 -11.54 -31.68 -10.83
CA SER A 133 -12.56 -31.66 -9.79
C SER A 133 -13.86 -31.11 -10.39
N ALA A 134 -14.69 -32.01 -10.90
CA ALA A 134 -16.09 -31.73 -11.14
C ALA A 134 -16.67 -31.51 -9.75
N ALA A 135 -16.91 -30.22 -9.45
CA ALA A 135 -17.76 -29.82 -8.35
C ALA A 135 -18.97 -30.77 -8.32
N VAL A 136 -19.17 -31.39 -7.17
CA VAL A 136 -20.32 -32.26 -6.93
C VAL A 136 -21.54 -31.34 -6.87
N VAL A 137 -22.09 -31.02 -8.05
CA VAL A 137 -23.39 -30.40 -8.16
C VAL A 137 -24.38 -31.50 -7.80
N ALA A 138 -24.82 -31.50 -6.55
CA ALA A 138 -25.99 -32.26 -6.14
C ALA A 138 -27.23 -31.59 -6.77
N GLU A 139 -27.49 -31.97 -8.02
CA GLU A 139 -28.71 -31.64 -8.74
C GLU A 139 -29.87 -32.44 -8.14
N VAL A 140 -30.65 -31.80 -7.26
CA VAL A 140 -31.95 -32.33 -6.85
C VAL A 140 -33.01 -31.77 -7.80
N ALA A 141 -33.45 -32.61 -8.73
CA ALA A 141 -34.62 -32.38 -9.58
C ALA A 141 -35.60 -33.58 -9.48
N PRO A 142 -36.90 -33.35 -9.72
CA PRO A 142 -37.96 -33.76 -8.77
C PRO A 142 -38.68 -35.05 -9.15
N LYS A 143 -39.23 -35.76 -8.15
CA LYS A 143 -40.31 -36.74 -8.36
C LYS A 143 -41.42 -36.63 -7.31
N SER A 144 -42.52 -36.01 -7.74
CA SER A 144 -43.90 -36.51 -7.67
C SER A 144 -44.38 -37.18 -6.37
N VAL A 145 -45.23 -36.47 -5.62
CA VAL A 145 -46.16 -37.05 -4.64
C VAL A 145 -47.59 -36.59 -4.93
N ALA A 146 -48.47 -37.56 -5.21
CA ALA A 146 -49.91 -37.56 -4.95
C ALA A 146 -50.26 -39.02 -4.63
N ALA A 147 -51.08 -39.42 -3.65
CA ALA A 147 -52.16 -38.73 -2.97
C ALA A 147 -52.32 -39.28 -1.52
N ALA A 148 -52.93 -38.47 -0.65
CA ALA A 148 -53.45 -38.85 0.67
C ALA A 148 -54.98 -39.08 0.62
N PRO A 149 -55.54 -39.72 1.65
CA PRO A 149 -56.69 -39.14 2.37
C PRO A 149 -56.44 -39.21 3.90
N SER A 150 -56.35 -38.09 4.64
CA SER A 150 -57.40 -37.16 5.16
C SER A 150 -57.98 -37.60 6.54
N PRO A 151 -58.65 -36.72 7.31
CA PRO A 151 -58.05 -35.67 8.13
C PRO A 151 -58.59 -35.67 9.60
N THR A 152 -57.97 -34.89 10.48
CA THR A 152 -58.65 -34.33 11.67
C THR A 152 -58.26 -32.86 11.82
N ASP A 153 -59.29 -32.01 11.75
CA ASP A 153 -59.26 -30.56 11.87
C ASP A 153 -59.01 -30.09 13.30
N GLU A 154 -58.19 -29.05 13.45
CA GLU A 154 -58.51 -27.97 14.39
C GLU A 154 -58.02 -26.63 13.82
N SER A 155 -58.99 -25.80 13.45
CA SER A 155 -58.85 -24.50 12.82
C SER A 155 -58.71 -23.38 13.84
N GLY A 156 -57.85 -22.39 13.55
CA GLY A 156 -57.78 -21.14 14.31
C GLY A 156 -57.08 -20.02 13.55
N PHE A 157 -57.76 -19.46 12.55
CA PHE A 157 -57.42 -18.15 11.96
C PHE A 157 -58.44 -17.14 12.46
N GLN A 158 -58.00 -15.97 12.96
CA GLN A 158 -58.46 -14.64 12.52
C GLN A 158 -57.77 -13.48 13.28
N PRO A 159 -57.77 -12.26 12.70
CA PRO A 159 -56.68 -11.28 12.74
C PRO A 159 -56.87 -10.17 13.78
N ILE A 160 -55.83 -9.35 14.01
CA ILE A 160 -55.97 -8.10 14.78
C ILE A 160 -55.36 -6.91 14.01
N PRO A 161 -56.08 -5.78 13.90
CA PRO A 161 -55.67 -4.56 13.22
C PRO A 161 -54.81 -3.64 14.12
N PHE A 162 -54.14 -2.66 13.51
CA PHE A 162 -53.48 -1.55 14.20
C PHE A 162 -54.50 -0.57 14.82
N SER A 163 -54.15 -0.04 16.00
CA SER A 163 -54.68 1.23 16.54
C SER A 163 -53.54 2.04 17.17
N PHE A 164 -53.45 3.33 16.82
CA PHE A 164 -52.69 4.35 17.55
C PHE A 164 -53.63 5.03 18.55
N ASP A 165 -53.14 5.21 19.77
CA ASP A 165 -53.50 6.18 20.83
C ASP A 165 -53.50 5.49 22.20
N ASP A 166 -52.35 5.44 22.85
CA ASP A 166 -52.13 6.22 24.08
C ASP A 166 -50.63 6.24 24.41
N ASP A 167 -50.11 7.44 24.36
CA ASP A 167 -48.82 7.90 24.85
C ASP A 167 -48.77 7.78 26.39
N PHE A 168 -47.55 7.82 26.94
CA PHE A 168 -47.15 7.85 28.36
C PHE A 168 -47.00 6.53 29.14
N GLY A 169 -45.73 6.07 29.29
CA GLY A 169 -45.30 5.39 30.52
C GLY A 169 -44.12 4.40 30.42
N SER A 170 -42.91 4.92 30.67
CA SER A 170 -41.69 4.24 31.20
C SER A 170 -41.10 3.03 30.46
N ASP A 171 -39.94 3.28 29.82
CA ASP A 171 -38.92 2.28 29.47
C ASP A 171 -38.42 1.52 30.71
N GLU A 172 -38.55 0.19 30.73
CA GLU A 172 -37.74 -0.71 31.56
C GLU A 172 -37.36 -2.00 30.79
N LEU A 173 -36.08 -2.04 30.38
CA LEU A 173 -35.12 -3.16 30.41
C LEU A 173 -35.54 -4.56 29.93
N ALA A 174 -35.15 -4.89 28.69
CA ALA A 174 -34.88 -6.27 28.28
C ALA A 174 -33.51 -6.71 28.82
N VAL A 175 -33.46 -7.83 29.54
CA VAL A 175 -32.25 -8.35 30.21
C VAL A 175 -31.29 -8.97 29.19
N ASP A 176 -30.11 -8.38 29.02
CA ASP A 176 -29.01 -8.90 28.19
C ASP A 176 -28.43 -10.18 28.85
N ALA A 177 -28.47 -11.30 28.14
CA ALA A 177 -28.24 -12.65 28.69
C ALA A 177 -26.78 -13.13 28.55
N ARG A 178 -25.79 -12.23 28.62
CA ARG A 178 -24.36 -12.58 28.56
C ARG A 178 -23.82 -12.85 29.97
N PRO A 179 -22.98 -13.89 30.18
CA PRO A 179 -22.39 -14.17 31.48
C PRO A 179 -21.46 -13.04 31.92
N GLU A 180 -21.51 -12.71 33.20
CA GLU A 180 -20.73 -11.64 33.82
C GLU A 180 -19.61 -12.25 34.69
N TYR A 181 -18.42 -11.68 34.60
CA TYR A 181 -17.23 -12.07 35.35
C TYR A 181 -16.72 -10.89 36.16
N GLU A 182 -16.24 -11.16 37.37
CA GLU A 182 -15.56 -10.22 38.23
C GLU A 182 -14.05 -10.52 38.21
N VAL A 183 -13.25 -9.51 37.86
CA VAL A 183 -11.79 -9.60 37.73
C VAL A 183 -11.15 -8.62 38.72
N SER A 184 -10.32 -9.12 39.61
CA SER A 184 -9.46 -8.32 40.49
C SER A 184 -8.03 -8.38 39.96
N PHE A 185 -7.48 -7.23 39.58
CA PHE A 185 -6.14 -7.09 39.02
C PHE A 185 -5.31 -6.10 39.83
N LYS A 186 -4.17 -6.55 40.37
CA LYS A 186 -3.21 -5.69 41.07
C LYS A 186 -1.80 -5.87 40.48
N PRO A 187 -1.27 -4.88 39.73
CA PRO A 187 0.10 -4.93 39.25
C PRO A 187 1.11 -4.87 40.42
N ARG A 188 2.23 -5.58 40.28
CA ARG A 188 3.43 -5.39 41.12
C ARG A 188 4.42 -4.49 40.40
N SER A 189 5.40 -3.92 41.12
CA SER A 189 6.46 -3.08 40.53
C SER A 189 7.19 -3.78 39.37
N ASP A 190 7.37 -5.10 39.49
CA ASP A 190 8.05 -5.95 38.50
C ASP A 190 7.34 -5.94 37.13
N LEU A 191 6.01 -5.76 37.11
CA LEU A 191 5.23 -5.67 35.89
C LEU A 191 5.72 -4.50 35.02
N TYR A 192 5.86 -3.32 35.62
CA TYR A 192 6.35 -2.13 34.93
C TYR A 192 7.85 -2.19 34.62
N ALA A 193 8.65 -2.76 35.53
CA ALA A 193 10.09 -2.92 35.31
C ALA A 193 10.43 -3.82 34.10
N LYS A 194 9.52 -4.74 33.74
CA LYS A 194 9.64 -5.63 32.56
C LYS A 194 9.01 -5.05 31.29
N GLY A 195 8.53 -3.81 31.34
CA GLY A 195 7.94 -3.11 30.19
C GLY A 195 6.47 -3.46 29.91
N ASN A 196 5.78 -4.15 30.81
CA ASN A 196 4.33 -4.34 30.70
C ASN A 196 3.60 -3.09 31.21
N ASP A 197 2.43 -2.81 30.63
CA ASP A 197 1.58 -1.67 31.01
C ASP A 197 0.18 -2.17 31.38
N ALA A 198 -0.25 -1.85 32.60
CA ALA A 198 -1.60 -2.13 33.11
C ALA A 198 -2.69 -1.58 32.17
N THR A 199 -2.46 -0.44 31.53
CA THR A 199 -3.41 0.21 30.63
C THR A 199 -3.64 -0.61 29.36
N LEU A 200 -2.60 -1.22 28.82
CA LEU A 200 -2.69 -2.08 27.63
C LEU A 200 -3.48 -3.35 27.94
N LEU A 201 -3.23 -3.95 29.11
CA LEU A 201 -3.98 -5.12 29.58
C LEU A 201 -5.47 -4.82 29.78
N LEU A 202 -5.81 -3.67 30.37
CA LEU A 202 -7.20 -3.23 30.53
C LEU A 202 -7.86 -2.92 29.18
N ARG A 203 -7.10 -2.38 28.21
CA ARG A 203 -7.57 -2.14 26.84
C ARG A 203 -7.85 -3.44 26.09
N ASP A 204 -7.01 -4.45 26.24
CA ASP A 204 -7.23 -5.74 25.61
C ASP A 204 -8.39 -6.50 26.26
N LEU A 205 -8.59 -6.32 27.57
CA LEU A 205 -9.77 -6.84 28.27
C LEU A 205 -11.08 -6.19 27.79
N SER A 206 -11.08 -4.89 27.49
CA SER A 206 -12.27 -4.19 26.96
C SER A 206 -12.72 -4.68 25.58
N ARG A 207 -11.81 -5.28 24.80
CA ARG A 207 -12.12 -5.90 23.49
C ARG A 207 -12.87 -7.23 23.62
N LEU A 208 -12.94 -7.81 24.83
CA LEU A 208 -13.65 -9.06 25.07
C LEU A 208 -15.15 -8.87 25.34
N GLY A 209 -15.59 -7.68 25.76
CA GLY A 209 -17.00 -7.44 26.05
C GLY A 209 -17.27 -6.11 26.76
N GLU A 210 -18.52 -5.91 27.18
CA GLU A 210 -18.91 -4.71 27.94
C GLU A 210 -18.31 -4.77 29.34
N MET A 211 -17.50 -3.77 29.69
CA MET A 211 -16.69 -3.78 30.91
C MET A 211 -16.87 -2.50 31.72
N ASN A 212 -17.03 -2.65 33.03
CA ASN A 212 -16.97 -1.58 34.02
C ASN A 212 -15.70 -1.74 34.86
N ILE A 213 -14.98 -0.64 35.08
CA ILE A 213 -13.71 -0.63 35.81
C ILE A 213 -13.79 0.33 37.00
N PHE A 214 -13.29 -0.11 38.15
CA PHE A 214 -13.05 0.70 39.33
C PHE A 214 -11.57 0.65 39.72
N CYS A 215 -10.98 1.82 39.99
CA CYS A 215 -9.59 1.96 40.43
C CYS A 215 -9.56 2.28 41.94
N ASP A 216 -8.98 1.36 42.72
CA ASP A 216 -8.68 1.53 44.13
C ASP A 216 -7.29 2.17 44.29
N MET A 217 -7.27 3.34 44.93
CA MET A 217 -6.08 4.17 45.17
C MET A 217 -5.68 4.21 46.65
N ASP A 218 -6.29 3.41 47.53
CA ASP A 218 -6.10 3.51 48.98
C ASP A 218 -4.67 3.21 49.43
N ALA A 219 -3.92 2.44 48.63
CA ALA A 219 -2.52 2.12 48.90
C ALA A 219 -1.52 3.20 48.43
N LEU A 220 -1.99 4.31 47.85
CA LEU A 220 -1.13 5.41 47.38
C LEU A 220 -0.58 6.21 48.57
N PRO A 221 0.74 6.21 48.82
CA PRO A 221 1.34 7.01 49.88
C PRO A 221 1.34 8.51 49.51
N GLY A 222 1.54 9.37 50.51
CA GLY A 222 1.73 10.80 50.24
C GLY A 222 2.99 11.08 49.41
N LEU A 223 3.01 12.19 48.67
CA LEU A 223 4.16 12.61 47.83
C LEU A 223 5.57 12.49 48.47
N PRO A 224 5.76 12.71 49.78
CA PRO A 224 7.08 12.56 50.40
C PRO A 224 7.58 11.11 50.50
N ASP A 225 6.65 10.16 50.56
CA ASP A 225 6.91 8.74 50.84
C ASP A 225 6.60 7.86 49.61
N ILE A 226 6.29 8.46 48.46
CA ILE A 226 6.01 7.75 47.21
C ILE A 226 7.30 7.31 46.54
N ASP A 227 7.45 6.00 46.32
CA ASP A 227 8.44 5.46 45.40
C ASP A 227 7.92 5.63 43.97
N PRO A 228 8.61 6.41 43.09
CA PRO A 228 8.19 6.62 41.70
C PRO A 228 8.21 5.33 40.87
N GLU A 229 8.90 4.28 41.30
CA GLU A 229 8.94 2.97 40.63
C GLU A 229 7.95 1.95 41.24
N GLY A 230 7.17 2.37 42.25
CA GLY A 230 6.20 1.52 42.95
C GLY A 230 4.87 1.36 42.20
N ALA A 231 4.20 0.22 42.43
CA ALA A 231 2.85 -0.06 41.94
C ALA A 231 1.82 0.00 43.08
N TYR A 232 0.93 1.00 43.05
CA TYR A 232 -0.01 1.26 44.17
C TYR A 232 -1.48 1.06 43.83
N PHE A 233 -1.85 1.08 42.54
CA PHE A 233 -3.24 0.97 42.14
C PHE A 233 -3.70 -0.48 42.06
N LYS A 234 -4.95 -0.72 42.44
CA LYS A 234 -5.64 -1.99 42.26
C LYS A 234 -6.91 -1.75 41.44
N TRP A 235 -7.24 -2.69 40.57
CA TRP A 235 -8.38 -2.60 39.67
C TRP A 235 -9.40 -3.68 40.02
N ALA A 236 -10.65 -3.28 40.15
CA ALA A 236 -11.80 -4.17 40.25
C ALA A 236 -12.67 -3.98 39.00
N ILE A 237 -12.96 -5.07 38.30
CA ILE A 237 -13.49 -5.01 36.94
C ILE A 237 -14.67 -5.97 36.84
N SER A 238 -15.81 -5.51 36.35
CA SER A 238 -16.93 -6.37 35.92
C SER A 238 -16.94 -6.40 34.40
N ILE A 239 -16.98 -7.60 33.80
CA ILE A 239 -17.02 -7.77 32.35
C ILE A 239 -18.10 -8.76 31.93
N LYS A 240 -18.93 -8.36 30.97
CA LYS A 240 -19.95 -9.19 30.31
C LYS A 240 -19.43 -9.66 28.96
N THR A 241 -19.16 -10.94 28.81
CA THR A 241 -18.54 -11.51 27.59
C THR A 241 -19.08 -12.91 27.29
N ASP A 242 -19.17 -13.26 26.01
CA ASP A 242 -19.52 -14.61 25.51
C ASP A 242 -18.28 -15.50 25.29
N LYS A 243 -17.06 -14.95 25.45
CA LYS A 243 -15.78 -15.65 25.19
C LYS A 243 -15.28 -16.54 26.34
N GLY A 244 -15.94 -16.51 27.49
CA GLY A 244 -15.63 -17.36 28.66
C GLY A 244 -14.42 -16.88 29.49
N GLU A 245 -14.17 -17.56 30.62
CA GLU A 245 -13.11 -17.23 31.58
C GLU A 245 -11.70 -17.36 30.99
N ASP A 246 -11.46 -18.40 30.18
CA ASP A 246 -10.12 -18.67 29.60
C ASP A 246 -9.65 -17.49 28.74
N ALA A 247 -10.55 -16.88 27.97
CA ALA A 247 -10.22 -15.71 27.15
C ALA A 247 -9.81 -14.50 27.99
N ILE A 248 -10.42 -14.32 29.18
CA ILE A 248 -10.04 -13.26 30.12
C ILE A 248 -8.64 -13.52 30.66
N ARG A 249 -8.32 -14.77 31.03
CA ARG A 249 -7.00 -15.13 31.56
C ARG A 249 -5.89 -14.99 30.52
N THR A 250 -6.16 -15.32 29.25
CA THR A 250 -5.20 -15.16 28.15
C THR A 250 -4.70 -13.72 28.00
N VAL A 251 -5.53 -12.70 28.28
CA VAL A 251 -5.10 -11.29 28.26
C VAL A 251 -3.93 -11.04 29.22
N PHE A 252 -3.88 -11.77 30.33
CA PHE A 252 -2.86 -11.62 31.37
C PHE A 252 -1.76 -12.69 31.32
N GLU A 253 -1.73 -13.60 30.33
CA GLU A 253 -0.84 -14.77 30.29
C GLU A 253 0.66 -14.39 30.40
N PHE A 254 1.06 -13.29 29.75
CA PHE A 254 2.44 -12.79 29.80
C PHE A 254 2.77 -11.97 31.07
N ALA A 255 1.76 -11.64 31.88
CA ALA A 255 1.87 -10.79 33.07
C ALA A 255 1.42 -11.49 34.37
N GLU A 256 0.93 -12.74 34.30
CA GLU A 256 0.33 -13.48 35.43
C GLU A 256 1.30 -13.64 36.61
N TRP A 257 2.60 -13.74 36.34
CA TRP A 257 3.64 -13.86 37.37
C TRP A 257 4.00 -12.52 38.04
N ASP A 258 3.65 -11.41 37.40
CA ASP A 258 4.02 -10.05 37.78
C ASP A 258 2.84 -9.24 38.33
N CYS A 259 1.67 -9.87 38.49
CA CYS A 259 0.48 -9.28 39.10
C CYS A 259 -0.23 -10.26 40.02
N ASP A 260 -1.09 -9.73 40.90
CA ASP A 260 -2.09 -10.54 41.57
C ASP A 260 -3.39 -10.47 40.75
N LEU A 261 -3.77 -11.60 40.13
CA LEU A 261 -4.97 -11.73 39.30
C LEU A 261 -5.93 -12.75 39.88
N ASP A 262 -7.19 -12.36 40.08
CA ASP A 262 -8.29 -13.25 40.43
C ASP A 262 -9.46 -13.03 39.47
N VAL A 263 -10.04 -14.11 38.95
CA VAL A 263 -11.16 -14.08 38.00
C VAL A 263 -12.21 -15.04 38.51
N GLN A 264 -13.43 -14.53 38.74
CA GLN A 264 -14.56 -15.30 39.27
C GLN A 264 -15.82 -15.03 38.44
N PRO A 265 -16.65 -16.04 38.14
CA PRO A 265 -17.96 -15.81 37.55
C PRO A 265 -18.88 -15.11 38.56
N ALA A 266 -19.59 -14.06 38.13
CA ALA A 266 -20.55 -13.37 38.98
C ALA A 266 -21.71 -14.31 39.31
N ALA A 267 -21.87 -14.65 40.60
CA ALA A 267 -22.91 -15.59 41.03
C ALA A 267 -24.31 -15.00 40.76
N GLY A 268 -25.07 -15.65 39.88
CA GLY A 268 -26.45 -15.27 39.58
C GLY A 268 -27.35 -15.36 40.82
N GLY A 269 -27.80 -14.19 41.31
CA GLY A 269 -28.96 -14.04 42.17
C GLY A 269 -28.71 -14.15 43.68
N GLY A 270 -28.52 -13.00 44.33
CA GLY A 270 -28.61 -12.89 45.78
C GLY A 270 -28.39 -11.45 46.25
N SER A 271 -29.47 -10.76 46.62
CA SER A 271 -29.44 -9.49 47.35
C SER A 271 -28.56 -9.62 48.61
N SER A 272 -27.34 -9.09 48.55
CA SER A 272 -26.56 -8.74 49.73
C SER A 272 -26.00 -7.34 49.52
N THR A 273 -26.34 -6.46 50.46
CA THR A 273 -25.81 -5.11 50.63
C THR A 273 -24.28 -5.08 50.58
N SER A 274 -23.72 -4.83 49.40
CA SER A 274 -22.42 -4.20 49.20
C SER A 274 -22.69 -2.74 48.91
N GLU A 275 -22.06 -1.85 49.68
CA GLU A 275 -22.10 -0.40 49.46
C GLU A 275 -21.89 -0.11 47.98
N GLU A 276 -22.81 0.62 47.34
CA GLU A 276 -22.61 1.14 45.99
C GLU A 276 -21.34 1.99 46.02
N LEU A 277 -20.23 1.40 45.58
CA LEU A 277 -19.03 2.15 45.25
C LEU A 277 -19.43 3.21 44.22
N PRO A 278 -18.98 4.46 44.36
CA PRO A 278 -19.29 5.51 43.40
C PRO A 278 -18.71 5.14 42.03
N MET A 279 -19.54 4.48 41.22
CA MET A 279 -19.22 4.09 39.85
C MET A 279 -19.23 5.35 39.00
N VAL A 280 -18.04 5.81 38.61
CA VAL A 280 -17.89 6.82 37.57
C VAL A 280 -17.81 6.07 36.23
N PRO A 281 -18.76 6.25 35.30
CA PRO A 281 -18.58 5.75 33.94
C PRO A 281 -17.34 6.44 33.39
N VAL A 282 -16.31 5.65 33.04
CA VAL A 282 -14.99 6.14 32.68
C VAL A 282 -15.11 7.00 31.41
N PRO A 283 -14.88 8.33 31.46
CA PRO A 283 -14.75 9.15 30.28
C PRO A 283 -13.24 9.39 30.04
N PHE A 284 -12.42 8.35 30.17
CA PHE A 284 -11.02 8.40 29.78
C PHE A 284 -10.93 7.95 28.34
N ASP A 285 -10.73 8.93 27.46
CA ASP A 285 -10.37 8.70 26.08
C ASP A 285 -8.95 8.10 26.01
N LEU A 286 -8.89 6.78 25.87
CA LEU A 286 -7.63 6.02 25.74
C LEU A 286 -6.96 6.22 24.38
N SER A 287 -7.55 6.99 23.46
CA SER A 287 -6.91 7.34 22.16
C SER A 287 -5.70 8.26 22.31
N ILE A 288 -5.54 8.89 23.48
CA ILE A 288 -4.41 9.79 23.79
C ILE A 288 -3.07 9.02 23.86
N LEU A 289 -3.10 7.69 24.01
CA LEU A 289 -1.92 6.83 24.09
C LEU A 289 -1.42 6.31 22.73
N ASP A 290 -2.12 6.60 21.63
CA ASP A 290 -1.65 6.26 20.27
C ASP A 290 -0.59 7.26 19.74
N ASN A 291 -0.02 8.08 20.62
CA ASN A 291 0.93 9.13 20.28
C ASN A 291 2.27 8.90 21.02
N ASP A 292 3.26 8.35 20.31
CA ASP A 292 4.65 8.36 20.75
C ASP A 292 5.16 9.82 20.78
N GLY A 293 4.98 10.44 21.95
CA GLY A 293 5.32 11.82 22.21
C GLY A 293 6.83 12.06 22.19
N ALA A 294 7.26 12.88 21.23
CA ALA A 294 8.50 13.62 21.29
C ALA A 294 8.58 14.48 22.57
N ALA A 295 9.71 14.42 23.27
CA ALA A 295 10.05 15.34 24.35
C ALA A 295 10.80 16.57 23.81
N PRO A 296 10.58 17.78 24.38
CA PRO A 296 11.42 18.94 24.14
C PRO A 296 12.52 19.04 25.20
N ALA A 297 13.75 19.40 24.82
CA ALA A 297 14.74 19.88 25.77
C ALA A 297 15.62 20.97 25.15
N ALA A 298 15.76 22.05 25.92
CA ALA A 298 16.43 23.29 25.61
C ALA A 298 17.93 23.29 26.01
N GLU A 299 18.58 24.35 25.53
CA GLU A 299 19.97 24.82 25.63
C GLU A 299 20.76 24.63 26.95
N ALA A 300 22.08 24.40 26.82
CA ALA A 300 23.14 25.05 27.64
C ALA A 300 24.59 24.82 27.11
N GLY A 301 25.21 25.89 26.59
CA GLY A 301 26.50 26.46 27.05
C GLY A 301 27.88 25.76 26.89
N LYS A 302 28.67 26.26 25.91
CA LYS A 302 30.11 26.71 25.92
C LYS A 302 31.26 25.78 26.37
N GLU A 303 32.29 25.63 25.52
CA GLU A 303 33.64 26.26 25.62
C GLU A 303 34.67 25.65 24.63
N THR A 304 35.61 26.48 24.16
CA THR A 304 36.82 26.22 23.35
C THR A 304 37.92 27.06 24.04
N PRO A 305 39.26 26.76 24.06
CA PRO A 305 40.07 26.44 22.87
C PRO A 305 41.34 25.54 23.05
N ALA A 306 42.00 25.29 21.90
CA ALA A 306 43.26 24.59 21.60
C ALA A 306 44.52 25.14 22.36
N PRO A 307 45.82 24.77 22.11
CA PRO A 307 46.44 24.00 20.99
C PRO A 307 47.73 23.15 21.29
N ARG A 308 48.38 22.68 20.20
CA ARG A 308 49.83 22.34 19.94
C ARG A 308 50.14 20.84 19.75
N ASN A 309 50.57 20.38 18.58
CA ASN A 309 51.85 20.54 17.83
C ASN A 309 52.98 19.58 18.29
N ASP A 310 53.37 18.64 17.42
CA ASP A 310 54.73 18.44 16.86
C ASP A 310 54.90 16.96 16.40
N VAL A 311 55.04 16.65 15.11
CA VAL A 311 56.19 16.75 14.18
C VAL A 311 57.11 15.51 14.20
N ALA A 312 57.47 15.08 12.97
CA ALA A 312 58.61 14.26 12.52
C ALA A 312 58.33 12.75 12.30
N ALA A 313 58.18 12.28 11.04
CA ALA A 313 59.22 12.08 10.00
C ALA A 313 59.87 10.68 10.13
N ALA A 314 60.23 9.91 9.10
CA ALA A 314 60.30 10.10 7.64
C ALA A 314 60.41 8.69 6.99
N VAL A 315 59.65 8.38 5.93
CA VAL A 315 59.98 8.44 4.47
C VAL A 315 60.95 7.37 3.95
N ALA A 316 60.48 6.58 2.98
CA ALA A 316 61.08 6.35 1.63
C ALA A 316 60.48 5.07 1.00
N ALA A 317 60.19 4.92 -0.29
CA ALA A 317 60.18 5.81 -1.46
C ALA A 317 59.66 5.01 -2.68
N ALA A 318 59.20 5.76 -3.69
CA ALA A 318 59.08 5.44 -5.13
C ALA A 318 57.86 4.62 -5.60
N GLU A 319 57.10 4.95 -6.66
CA GLU A 319 56.80 6.13 -7.51
C GLU A 319 55.83 5.57 -8.59
N THR A 320 54.60 6.07 -8.76
CA THR A 320 54.17 7.07 -9.77
C THR A 320 54.11 6.51 -11.21
N ALA A 321 52.93 6.11 -11.73
CA ALA A 321 52.04 6.85 -12.67
C ALA A 321 52.40 6.63 -14.17
N SER A 322 51.60 6.79 -15.23
CA SER A 322 50.26 7.29 -15.55
C SER A 322 49.95 6.89 -17.02
N ASN A 323 48.70 6.53 -17.31
CA ASN A 323 47.84 6.75 -18.51
C ASN A 323 48.37 6.95 -19.97
N VAL A 324 47.61 6.32 -20.91
CA VAL A 324 47.15 6.79 -22.27
C VAL A 324 48.21 6.78 -23.40
N THR A 325 48.03 6.38 -24.68
CA THR A 325 46.99 5.76 -25.52
C THR A 325 47.59 5.52 -26.94
N GLN A 326 47.07 4.54 -27.70
CA GLN A 326 46.97 4.44 -29.18
C GLN A 326 48.06 3.82 -30.11
N LEU A 327 47.55 2.79 -30.83
CA LEU A 327 47.53 2.50 -32.29
C LEU A 327 48.67 1.76 -33.04
N ALA A 328 48.20 0.71 -33.76
CA ALA A 328 48.57 0.24 -35.11
C ALA A 328 49.78 -0.70 -35.33
N SER A 329 49.50 -1.95 -35.68
CA SER A 329 49.74 -2.48 -37.04
C SER A 329 49.22 -3.91 -37.21
N ALA A 330 48.70 -4.18 -38.40
CA ALA A 330 47.97 -5.37 -38.81
C ALA A 330 48.86 -6.38 -39.57
N ALA A 331 48.37 -7.63 -39.62
CA ALA A 331 48.64 -8.69 -40.59
C ALA A 331 50.08 -9.29 -40.59
N ALA A 332 50.32 -10.61 -40.66
CA ALA A 332 49.57 -11.73 -41.22
C ALA A 332 49.98 -13.02 -40.46
N ARG A 333 49.03 -13.82 -39.98
CA ARG A 333 48.47 -15.05 -40.61
C ARG A 333 49.19 -16.33 -40.14
N VAL A 334 48.64 -17.03 -39.14
CA VAL A 334 47.71 -18.20 -39.22
C VAL A 334 48.42 -19.46 -39.70
N GLU A 335 48.53 -20.46 -38.81
CA GLU A 335 48.20 -21.88 -39.05
C GLU A 335 48.48 -22.75 -37.81
N LYS A 336 47.50 -22.82 -36.89
CA LYS A 336 47.17 -23.98 -36.02
C LYS A 336 46.13 -23.55 -34.99
N LYS A 337 44.90 -23.33 -35.46
CA LYS A 337 43.79 -22.93 -34.59
C LYS A 337 42.54 -23.69 -35.01
N GLU A 338 42.46 -24.96 -34.59
CA GLU A 338 41.19 -25.70 -34.63
C GLU A 338 41.13 -26.89 -33.65
N ALA A 339 42.25 -27.39 -33.12
CA ALA A 339 42.24 -28.41 -32.06
C ALA A 339 42.42 -27.86 -30.62
N ALA A 340 42.72 -26.57 -30.46
CA ALA A 340 42.96 -25.93 -29.15
C ALA A 340 41.78 -25.07 -28.65
N LEU A 341 40.73 -24.90 -29.45
CA LEU A 341 39.56 -24.08 -29.10
C LEU A 341 38.48 -24.84 -28.33
N ALA A 342 38.39 -26.17 -28.49
CA ALA A 342 37.41 -26.99 -27.76
C ALA A 342 37.80 -27.22 -26.29
N ALA A 343 39.10 -27.40 -25.99
CA ALA A 343 39.60 -27.56 -24.63
C ALA A 343 39.70 -26.24 -23.85
N ALA A 344 39.87 -25.10 -24.55
CA ALA A 344 39.87 -23.78 -23.93
C ALA A 344 38.44 -23.25 -23.64
N ALA A 345 37.43 -23.68 -24.40
CA ALA A 345 36.04 -23.32 -24.15
C ALA A 345 35.45 -24.01 -22.90
N ALA A 346 35.81 -25.27 -22.64
CA ALA A 346 35.37 -25.99 -21.44
C ALA A 346 36.05 -25.47 -20.15
N SER A 347 37.32 -25.05 -20.25
CA SER A 347 38.07 -24.44 -19.14
C SER A 347 37.56 -23.03 -18.80
N ASN A 348 37.19 -22.23 -19.80
CA ASN A 348 36.65 -20.88 -19.58
C ASN A 348 35.19 -20.87 -19.10
N ALA A 349 34.39 -21.89 -19.40
CA ALA A 349 33.05 -22.05 -18.83
C ALA A 349 33.10 -22.40 -17.33
N ALA A 350 33.97 -23.33 -16.94
CA ALA A 350 34.17 -23.70 -15.54
C ALA A 350 34.82 -22.57 -14.70
N ALA A 351 35.70 -21.76 -15.29
CA ALA A 351 36.27 -20.59 -14.63
C ALA A 351 35.29 -19.42 -14.52
N ALA A 352 34.36 -19.27 -15.48
CA ALA A 352 33.32 -18.24 -15.42
C ALA A 352 32.25 -18.56 -14.35
N GLN A 353 31.91 -19.83 -14.15
CA GLN A 353 30.99 -20.25 -13.07
C GLN A 353 31.59 -20.09 -11.67
N ASN A 354 32.91 -20.34 -11.50
CA ASN A 354 33.57 -20.13 -10.22
C ASN A 354 33.80 -18.65 -9.87
N ASN A 355 33.97 -17.77 -10.87
CA ASN A 355 34.06 -16.31 -10.62
C ASN A 355 32.70 -15.65 -10.41
N ALA A 356 31.60 -16.23 -10.90
CA ALA A 356 30.25 -15.76 -10.57
C ALA A 356 29.85 -16.12 -9.12
N ALA A 357 30.31 -17.25 -8.60
CA ALA A 357 30.10 -17.63 -7.20
C ALA A 357 30.97 -16.83 -6.20
N ALA A 358 32.16 -16.37 -6.62
CA ALA A 358 33.09 -15.60 -5.79
C ALA A 358 32.83 -14.08 -5.78
N ALA A 359 31.93 -13.59 -6.63
CA ALA A 359 31.45 -12.21 -6.64
C ALA A 359 30.03 -12.08 -6.08
N ALA A 360 29.64 -12.95 -5.14
CA ALA A 360 28.56 -12.64 -4.22
C ALA A 360 29.00 -11.39 -3.44
N GLY A 361 28.58 -10.22 -3.92
CA GLY A 361 28.85 -8.95 -3.26
C GLY A 361 28.50 -9.11 -1.79
N GLN A 362 29.36 -8.63 -0.89
CA GLN A 362 29.03 -8.58 0.52
C GLN A 362 27.76 -7.71 0.66
N THR A 363 26.61 -8.35 0.81
CA THR A 363 25.34 -7.67 1.01
C THR A 363 25.30 -7.21 2.46
N ILE A 364 25.07 -5.91 2.65
CA ILE A 364 24.93 -5.31 3.96
C ILE A 364 23.43 -5.13 4.18
N ARG A 365 22.88 -5.84 5.16
CA ARG A 365 21.51 -5.60 5.63
C ARG A 365 21.51 -4.33 6.47
N VAL A 366 20.70 -3.37 6.07
CA VAL A 366 20.55 -2.08 6.75
C VAL A 366 19.09 -1.93 7.17
N ASP A 367 18.89 -1.49 8.40
CA ASP A 367 17.58 -1.14 8.95
C ASP A 367 16.91 -0.04 8.11
N LEU A 368 15.62 -0.23 7.79
CA LEU A 368 14.83 0.69 6.96
C LEU A 368 14.84 2.11 7.54
N ASP A 369 14.73 2.25 8.86
CA ASP A 369 14.64 3.55 9.52
C ASP A 369 15.92 4.37 9.33
N ARG A 370 17.07 3.71 9.18
CA ARG A 370 18.34 4.38 8.92
C ARG A 370 18.39 4.96 7.51
N VAL A 371 17.85 4.23 6.53
CA VAL A 371 17.76 4.70 5.14
C VAL A 371 16.76 5.85 5.05
N ASP A 372 15.64 5.76 5.73
CA ASP A 372 14.63 6.83 5.78
C ASP A 372 15.15 8.09 6.47
N ARG A 373 15.94 7.97 7.55
CA ARG A 373 16.65 9.11 8.15
C ARG A 373 17.65 9.75 7.20
N LEU A 374 18.44 8.97 6.47
CA LEU A 374 19.36 9.49 5.45
C LEU A 374 18.61 10.27 4.37
N ILE A 375 17.46 9.76 3.94
CA ILE A 375 16.57 10.43 2.99
C ILE A 375 16.09 11.77 3.52
N ASN A 376 15.63 11.82 4.78
CA ASN A 376 15.17 13.06 5.38
C ASN A 376 16.31 14.08 5.48
N LEU A 377 17.52 13.64 5.86
CA LEU A 377 18.71 14.49 5.92
C LEU A 377 19.11 15.02 4.53
N VAL A 378 19.05 14.19 3.49
CA VAL A 378 19.29 14.63 2.11
C VAL A 378 18.20 15.61 1.65
N GLY A 379 16.94 15.38 2.01
CA GLY A 379 15.85 16.31 1.77
C GLY A 379 16.09 17.67 2.44
N GLU A 380 16.50 17.68 3.71
CA GLU A 380 16.89 18.89 4.43
C GLU A 380 18.14 19.56 3.84
N LEU A 381 19.10 18.78 3.35
CA LEU A 381 20.28 19.30 2.67
C LEU A 381 19.90 20.02 1.37
N VAL A 382 19.02 19.42 0.56
CA VAL A 382 18.48 20.05 -0.66
C VAL A 382 17.74 21.35 -0.32
N ILE A 383 16.94 21.36 0.77
CA ILE A 383 16.25 22.57 1.24
C ILE A 383 17.29 23.63 1.63
N ASN A 384 18.24 23.31 2.51
CA ASN A 384 19.27 24.25 2.98
C ASN A 384 20.14 24.78 1.84
N GLN A 385 20.47 23.93 0.87
CA GLN A 385 21.23 24.31 -0.32
C GLN A 385 20.44 25.28 -1.21
N ALA A 386 19.13 25.04 -1.41
CA ALA A 386 18.25 26.00 -2.06
C ALA A 386 18.16 27.32 -1.27
N MET A 387 18.18 27.25 0.07
CA MET A 387 18.14 28.46 0.90
C MET A 387 19.39 29.31 0.81
N LEU A 388 20.56 28.67 0.83
CA LEU A 388 21.84 29.34 0.63
C LEU A 388 21.92 29.96 -0.77
N SER A 389 21.44 29.24 -1.80
CA SER A 389 21.38 29.75 -3.17
C SER A 389 20.57 31.03 -3.28
N GLN A 390 19.35 31.01 -2.75
CA GLN A 390 18.48 32.17 -2.75
C GLN A 390 19.07 33.35 -1.96
N SER A 391 19.62 33.09 -0.78
CA SER A 391 20.23 34.12 0.07
C SER A 391 21.44 34.77 -0.61
N VAL A 392 22.22 34.01 -1.39
CA VAL A 392 23.31 34.56 -2.19
C VAL A 392 22.76 35.43 -3.30
N ILE A 393 21.78 34.94 -4.08
CA ILE A 393 21.17 35.70 -5.20
C ILE A 393 20.55 37.03 -4.71
N GLU A 394 19.86 37.03 -3.57
CA GLU A 394 19.23 38.23 -3.01
C GLU A 394 20.24 39.26 -2.48
N ASN A 395 21.41 38.81 -2.02
CA ASN A 395 22.47 39.66 -1.48
C ASN A 395 23.54 40.04 -2.53
N ASP A 396 23.52 39.45 -3.72
CA ASP A 396 24.55 39.64 -4.74
C ASP A 396 24.33 40.95 -5.53
N ASN A 397 24.62 42.08 -4.90
CA ASN A 397 24.70 43.39 -5.56
C ASN A 397 25.98 43.58 -6.40
N ASN A 398 26.95 42.64 -6.35
CA ASN A 398 28.30 42.81 -6.91
C ASN A 398 28.78 41.70 -7.87
N GLY A 399 27.97 40.68 -8.17
CA GLY A 399 28.30 39.66 -9.16
C GLY A 399 29.48 38.77 -8.73
N ALA A 400 29.36 38.10 -7.59
CA ALA A 400 30.40 37.19 -7.10
C ALA A 400 30.35 35.83 -7.83
N SER A 401 30.90 35.79 -9.05
CA SER A 401 30.93 34.59 -9.91
C SER A 401 31.53 33.35 -9.25
N SER A 402 32.49 33.50 -8.32
CA SER A 402 33.10 32.37 -7.61
C SER A 402 32.18 31.71 -6.58
N ILE A 403 31.27 32.46 -5.95
CA ILE A 403 30.29 31.91 -5.01
C ILE A 403 29.22 31.15 -5.78
N ASN A 404 28.75 31.70 -6.90
CA ASN A 404 27.79 31.03 -7.78
C ASN A 404 28.36 29.73 -8.35
N MET A 405 29.64 29.70 -8.76
CA MET A 405 30.30 28.45 -9.19
C MET A 405 30.39 27.41 -8.06
N GLY A 406 30.79 27.80 -6.85
CA GLY A 406 30.87 26.87 -5.72
C GLY A 406 29.49 26.33 -5.29
N LEU A 407 28.44 27.14 -5.48
CA LEU A 407 27.07 26.76 -5.21
C LEU A 407 26.49 25.81 -6.28
N GLU A 408 26.85 25.99 -7.55
CA GLU A 408 26.55 25.03 -8.63
C GLU A 408 27.24 23.69 -8.38
N GLU A 409 28.51 23.70 -7.96
CA GLU A 409 29.24 22.47 -7.60
C GLU A 409 28.60 21.76 -6.39
N LEU A 410 28.20 22.51 -5.35
CA LEU A 410 27.43 21.99 -4.22
C LEU A 410 26.09 21.39 -4.69
N GLN A 411 25.41 22.03 -5.64
CA GLN A 411 24.16 21.52 -6.22
C GLN A 411 24.37 20.19 -6.93
N GLN A 412 25.45 20.08 -7.70
CA GLN A 412 25.79 18.82 -8.39
C GLN A 412 26.10 17.71 -7.40
N LEU A 413 26.96 17.95 -6.40
CA LEU A 413 27.29 16.97 -5.37
C LEU A 413 26.05 16.54 -4.58
N THR A 414 25.15 17.48 -4.27
CA THR A 414 23.89 17.17 -3.57
C THR A 414 22.99 16.27 -4.42
N ARG A 415 22.91 16.50 -5.74
CA ARG A 415 22.18 15.61 -6.67
C ARG A 415 22.83 14.22 -6.74
N GLU A 416 24.16 14.13 -6.81
CA GLU A 416 24.86 12.84 -6.82
C GLU A 416 24.64 12.04 -5.53
N ILE A 417 24.62 12.72 -4.37
CA ILE A 417 24.26 12.10 -3.09
C ILE A 417 22.79 11.65 -3.09
N GLN A 418 21.89 12.48 -3.60
CA GLN A 418 20.47 12.12 -3.71
C GLN A 418 20.27 10.88 -4.57
N ASP A 419 20.88 10.83 -5.76
CA ASP A 419 20.80 9.68 -6.67
C ASP A 419 21.40 8.42 -6.04
N SER A 420 22.51 8.56 -5.31
CA SER A 420 23.15 7.44 -4.60
C SER A 420 22.27 6.89 -3.47
N VAL A 421 21.64 7.77 -2.68
CA VAL A 421 20.71 7.35 -1.62
C VAL A 421 19.45 6.71 -2.22
N MET A 422 18.98 7.19 -3.37
CA MET A 422 17.87 6.58 -4.09
C MET A 422 18.22 5.17 -4.57
N ALA A 423 19.41 4.97 -5.12
CA ALA A 423 19.88 3.66 -5.56
C ALA A 423 19.97 2.64 -4.39
N ILE A 424 20.23 3.09 -3.16
CA ILE A 424 20.23 2.23 -1.97
C ILE A 424 18.82 1.72 -1.63
N ARG A 425 17.78 2.52 -1.89
CA ARG A 425 16.37 2.19 -1.60
C ARG A 425 15.66 1.46 -2.74
N ALA A 426 16.24 1.52 -3.93
CA ALA A 426 15.64 0.93 -5.12
C ALA A 426 15.62 -0.61 -5.00
N GLN A 427 14.44 -1.18 -5.16
CA GLN A 427 14.19 -2.61 -5.15
C GLN A 427 13.53 -3.02 -6.49
N PRO A 428 13.79 -4.24 -6.99
CA PRO A 428 13.10 -4.71 -8.19
C PRO A 428 11.60 -4.88 -7.92
N VAL A 429 10.75 -4.58 -8.91
CA VAL A 429 9.28 -4.80 -8.81
C VAL A 429 8.86 -6.27 -8.81
N LYS A 430 9.80 -7.18 -9.03
CA LYS A 430 9.59 -8.64 -9.10
C LYS A 430 8.71 -9.21 -7.96
N PRO A 431 8.89 -8.87 -6.67
CA PRO A 431 8.07 -9.43 -5.59
C PRO A 431 6.58 -9.07 -5.73
N VAL A 432 6.28 -7.84 -6.16
CA VAL A 432 4.89 -7.40 -6.40
C VAL A 432 4.31 -8.13 -7.60
N PHE A 433 5.07 -8.33 -8.67
CA PHE A 433 4.60 -9.04 -9.87
C PHE A 433 4.35 -10.53 -9.58
N GLN A 434 5.18 -11.15 -8.74
CA GLN A 434 4.96 -12.52 -8.23
C GLN A 434 3.66 -12.60 -7.42
N ARG A 435 3.44 -11.66 -6.48
CA ARG A 435 2.17 -11.56 -5.74
C ARG A 435 0.96 -11.41 -6.69
N MET A 436 1.07 -10.59 -7.72
CA MET A 436 0.03 -10.42 -8.73
C MET A 436 -0.25 -11.72 -9.51
N SER A 437 0.78 -12.49 -9.84
CA SER A 437 0.66 -13.80 -10.49
C SER A 437 -0.19 -14.76 -9.67
N ARG A 438 0.06 -14.80 -8.37
CA ARG A 438 -0.74 -15.58 -7.43
C ARG A 438 -2.20 -15.13 -7.37
N ILE A 439 -2.45 -13.81 -7.28
CA ILE A 439 -3.82 -13.25 -7.24
C ILE A 439 -4.59 -13.59 -8.53
N VAL A 440 -3.96 -13.51 -9.70
CA VAL A 440 -4.60 -13.90 -10.97
C VAL A 440 -5.02 -15.36 -10.95
N ARG A 441 -4.16 -16.27 -10.47
CA ARG A 441 -4.48 -17.71 -10.37
C ARG A 441 -5.69 -17.96 -9.46
N GLU A 442 -5.73 -17.30 -8.31
CA GLU A 442 -6.81 -17.45 -7.33
C GLU A 442 -8.16 -16.95 -7.88
N ILE A 443 -8.19 -15.76 -8.48
CA ILE A 443 -9.43 -15.19 -9.04
C ILE A 443 -9.85 -15.97 -10.30
N ALA A 444 -8.92 -16.43 -11.12
CA ALA A 444 -9.22 -17.27 -12.29
C ALA A 444 -9.93 -18.57 -11.89
N ASP A 445 -9.43 -19.25 -10.84
CA ASP A 445 -10.07 -20.46 -10.30
C ASP A 445 -11.45 -20.16 -9.69
N MET A 446 -11.61 -19.04 -8.96
CA MET A 446 -12.91 -18.64 -8.37
C MET A 446 -13.95 -18.29 -9.43
N THR A 447 -13.54 -17.66 -10.54
CA THR A 447 -14.44 -17.21 -11.61
C THR A 447 -14.63 -18.23 -12.72
N GLY A 448 -13.90 -19.36 -12.69
CA GLY A 448 -13.94 -20.39 -13.72
C GLY A 448 -13.37 -19.93 -15.06
N LYS A 449 -12.45 -18.95 -15.06
CA LYS A 449 -11.83 -18.40 -16.27
C LYS A 449 -10.42 -18.98 -16.46
N SER A 450 -10.00 -19.18 -17.70
CA SER A 450 -8.62 -19.58 -18.03
C SER A 450 -7.82 -18.33 -18.39
N ILE A 451 -6.77 -18.01 -17.62
CA ILE A 451 -6.02 -16.76 -17.75
C ILE A 451 -4.53 -17.02 -17.60
N ARG A 452 -3.75 -16.46 -18.53
CA ARG A 452 -2.29 -16.39 -18.48
C ARG A 452 -1.86 -14.97 -18.12
N LEU A 453 -1.07 -14.84 -17.06
CA LEU A 453 -0.36 -13.60 -16.76
C LEU A 453 1.00 -13.60 -17.47
N ILE A 454 1.34 -12.50 -18.12
CA ILE A 454 2.65 -12.26 -18.72
C ILE A 454 3.29 -11.06 -18.03
N THR A 455 4.47 -11.24 -17.47
CA THR A 455 5.23 -10.19 -16.80
C THR A 455 6.43 -9.77 -17.64
N GLU A 456 6.66 -8.45 -17.74
CA GLU A 456 7.81 -7.87 -18.45
C GLU A 456 8.47 -6.79 -17.61
N GLY A 457 9.81 -6.79 -17.55
CA GLY A 457 10.56 -5.77 -16.81
C GLY A 457 10.52 -5.94 -15.29
N GLU A 458 10.40 -7.17 -14.78
CA GLU A 458 10.37 -7.48 -13.34
C GLU A 458 11.58 -6.97 -12.55
N ASN A 459 12.74 -6.83 -13.21
CA ASN A 459 13.97 -6.31 -12.62
C ASN A 459 14.06 -4.79 -12.65
N THR A 460 13.00 -4.08 -13.05
CA THR A 460 12.98 -2.62 -13.00
C THR A 460 13.02 -2.18 -11.55
N GLU A 461 14.04 -1.38 -11.21
CA GLU A 461 14.27 -0.89 -9.87
C GLU A 461 13.35 0.30 -9.55
N VAL A 462 12.66 0.23 -8.42
CA VAL A 462 11.66 1.18 -7.95
C VAL A 462 11.83 1.38 -6.45
N ASP A 463 11.54 2.57 -5.95
CA ASP A 463 11.58 2.87 -4.52
C ASP A 463 10.67 1.91 -3.71
N LYS A 464 11.19 1.37 -2.60
CA LYS A 464 10.44 0.44 -1.73
C LYS A 464 9.08 0.97 -1.29
N THR A 465 8.94 2.26 -0.95
CA THR A 465 7.63 2.81 -0.55
C THR A 465 6.64 2.87 -1.69
N VAL A 466 7.13 3.08 -2.92
CA VAL A 466 6.30 2.97 -4.12
C VAL A 466 5.85 1.53 -4.31
N ILE A 467 6.74 0.54 -4.15
CA ILE A 467 6.40 -0.89 -4.22
C ILE A 467 5.31 -1.26 -3.21
N ASP A 468 5.50 -0.88 -1.95
CA ASP A 468 4.58 -1.20 -0.85
C ASP A 468 3.20 -0.56 -1.08
N LYS A 469 3.15 0.69 -1.56
CA LYS A 469 1.90 1.42 -1.87
C LYS A 469 1.25 1.02 -3.20
N LEU A 470 1.99 0.39 -4.12
CA LEU A 470 1.47 -0.02 -5.42
C LEU A 470 0.73 -1.36 -5.37
N ALA A 471 1.01 -2.19 -4.37
CA ALA A 471 0.45 -3.55 -4.27
C ALA A 471 -1.09 -3.56 -4.24
N GLU A 472 -1.72 -2.68 -3.46
CA GLU A 472 -3.19 -2.61 -3.35
C GLU A 472 -3.86 -2.08 -4.65
N PRO A 473 -3.42 -0.94 -5.24
CA PRO A 473 -3.90 -0.48 -6.54
C PRO A 473 -3.81 -1.54 -7.64
N LEU A 474 -2.67 -2.22 -7.77
CA LEU A 474 -2.50 -3.29 -8.76
C LEU A 474 -3.45 -4.46 -8.53
N THR A 475 -3.64 -4.86 -7.27
CA THR A 475 -4.59 -5.93 -6.90
C THR A 475 -6.00 -5.60 -7.39
N HIS A 476 -6.45 -4.36 -7.18
CA HIS A 476 -7.77 -3.90 -7.63
C HIS A 476 -7.89 -3.90 -9.15
N MET A 477 -6.89 -3.37 -9.86
CA MET A 477 -6.93 -3.33 -11.32
C MET A 477 -6.90 -4.74 -11.93
N ILE A 478 -6.09 -5.65 -11.39
CA ILE A 478 -6.05 -7.05 -11.83
C ILE A 478 -7.38 -7.74 -11.59
N ARG A 479 -8.00 -7.54 -10.42
CA ARG A 479 -9.33 -8.10 -10.16
C ARG A 479 -10.34 -7.61 -11.18
N ASN A 480 -10.36 -6.30 -11.47
CA ASN A 480 -11.28 -5.75 -12.48
C ASN A 480 -11.01 -6.31 -13.88
N ALA A 481 -9.74 -6.45 -14.27
CA ALA A 481 -9.35 -7.06 -15.53
C ALA A 481 -9.82 -8.53 -15.61
N VAL A 482 -9.65 -9.30 -14.54
CA VAL A 482 -10.04 -10.72 -14.50
C VAL A 482 -11.56 -10.90 -14.40
N ASP A 483 -12.25 -10.19 -13.50
CA ASP A 483 -13.69 -10.35 -13.23
C ASP A 483 -14.56 -9.77 -14.35
N HIS A 484 -14.24 -8.56 -14.81
CA HIS A 484 -15.05 -7.82 -15.77
C HIS A 484 -14.43 -7.70 -17.17
N GLY A 485 -13.10 -7.63 -17.26
CA GLY A 485 -12.40 -7.50 -18.54
C GLY A 485 -12.43 -8.78 -19.37
N ILE A 486 -11.86 -9.87 -18.83
CA ILE A 486 -11.72 -11.15 -19.52
C ILE A 486 -13.05 -11.91 -19.57
N GLU A 487 -13.45 -12.34 -20.77
CA GLU A 487 -14.67 -13.14 -20.96
C GLU A 487 -14.45 -14.63 -20.60
N THR A 488 -15.53 -15.41 -20.42
CA THR A 488 -15.40 -16.86 -20.18
C THR A 488 -14.85 -17.60 -21.41
N PRO A 489 -14.20 -18.76 -21.25
CA PRO A 489 -13.59 -19.49 -22.37
C PRO A 489 -14.56 -19.79 -23.53
N GLU A 490 -15.83 -20.08 -23.21
CA GLU A 490 -16.88 -20.34 -24.21
C GLU A 490 -17.17 -19.07 -25.01
N LYS A 491 -17.36 -17.94 -24.31
CA LYS A 491 -17.64 -16.65 -24.95
C LYS A 491 -16.45 -16.18 -25.79
N ARG A 492 -15.21 -16.38 -25.32
CA ARG A 492 -13.99 -16.08 -26.09
C ARG A 492 -13.92 -16.91 -27.38
N SER A 493 -14.23 -18.20 -27.30
CA SER A 493 -14.28 -19.09 -28.45
C SER A 493 -15.32 -18.65 -29.49
N THR A 494 -16.50 -18.19 -29.06
CA THR A 494 -17.53 -17.65 -29.97
C THR A 494 -17.10 -16.35 -30.66
N LEU A 495 -16.23 -15.57 -30.02
CA LEU A 495 -15.67 -14.33 -30.56
C LEU A 495 -14.38 -14.57 -31.38
N GLY A 496 -13.96 -15.83 -31.56
CA GLY A 496 -12.75 -16.18 -32.29
C GLY A 496 -11.44 -15.83 -31.56
N LYS A 497 -11.51 -15.59 -30.25
CA LYS A 497 -10.34 -15.33 -29.39
C LYS A 497 -9.77 -16.63 -28.83
N ASN A 498 -8.54 -16.56 -28.32
CA ASN A 498 -7.95 -17.68 -27.58
C ASN A 498 -8.81 -17.99 -26.34
N PRO A 499 -9.20 -19.26 -26.09
CA PRO A 499 -9.91 -19.66 -24.87
C PRO A 499 -9.21 -19.24 -23.57
N GLU A 500 -7.87 -19.17 -23.59
CA GLU A 500 -7.06 -18.60 -22.50
C GLU A 500 -6.93 -17.07 -22.70
N GLY A 501 -7.41 -16.31 -21.72
CA GLY A 501 -7.26 -14.84 -21.66
C GLY A 501 -5.83 -14.45 -21.30
N THR A 502 -5.37 -13.30 -21.79
CA THR A 502 -4.04 -12.78 -21.48
C THR A 502 -4.15 -11.49 -20.69
N VAL A 503 -3.51 -11.46 -19.53
CA VAL A 503 -3.24 -10.24 -18.78
C VAL A 503 -1.73 -10.00 -18.83
N ARG A 504 -1.29 -8.80 -19.18
CA ARG A 504 0.12 -8.42 -19.28
C ARG A 504 0.42 -7.30 -18.30
N LEU A 505 1.46 -7.50 -17.49
CA LEU A 505 1.96 -6.51 -16.55
C LEU A 505 3.40 -6.14 -16.94
N THR A 506 3.63 -4.88 -17.25
CA THR A 506 4.91 -4.40 -17.78
C THR A 506 5.44 -3.24 -16.96
N ALA A 507 6.70 -3.29 -16.54
CA ALA A 507 7.41 -2.17 -15.93
C ALA A 507 8.55 -1.70 -16.84
N LYS A 508 8.64 -0.39 -17.09
CA LYS A 508 9.68 0.24 -17.92
C LYS A 508 10.14 1.54 -17.31
N HIS A 509 11.44 1.82 -17.35
CA HIS A 509 11.97 3.15 -17.04
C HIS A 509 11.95 4.02 -18.30
N ARG A 510 11.29 5.19 -18.24
CA ARG A 510 11.25 6.16 -19.33
C ARG A 510 11.38 7.59 -18.79
N SER A 511 12.43 8.30 -19.21
CA SER A 511 12.60 9.74 -18.96
C SER A 511 12.50 10.16 -17.48
N GLY A 512 13.13 9.41 -16.57
CA GLY A 512 13.08 9.73 -15.13
C GLY A 512 11.73 9.42 -14.46
N ARG A 513 10.87 8.62 -15.12
CA ARG A 513 9.64 8.06 -14.55
C ARG A 513 9.58 6.55 -14.79
N ILE A 514 8.93 5.85 -13.87
CA ILE A 514 8.59 4.43 -14.04
C ILE A 514 7.20 4.35 -14.68
N LEU A 515 7.10 3.61 -15.78
CA LEU A 515 5.86 3.31 -16.46
C LEU A 515 5.45 1.89 -16.11
N ILE A 516 4.29 1.73 -15.49
CA ILE A 516 3.69 0.43 -15.18
C ILE A 516 2.42 0.30 -15.99
N GLU A 517 2.40 -0.67 -16.90
CA GLU A 517 1.31 -0.92 -17.83
C GLU A 517 0.62 -2.23 -17.44
N LEU A 518 -0.69 -2.19 -17.23
CA LEU A 518 -1.55 -3.37 -17.10
C LEU A 518 -2.44 -3.44 -18.34
N ALA A 519 -2.27 -4.47 -19.16
CA ALA A 519 -3.05 -4.69 -20.36
C ALA A 519 -3.83 -6.01 -20.29
N ASP A 520 -5.08 -6.01 -20.71
CA ASP A 520 -5.90 -7.21 -20.90
C ASP A 520 -6.32 -7.35 -22.37
N ASP A 521 -6.63 -8.58 -22.80
CA ASP A 521 -7.18 -8.88 -24.13
C ASP A 521 -8.69 -9.18 -24.10
N GLY A 522 -9.37 -8.61 -23.11
CA GLY A 522 -10.77 -8.84 -22.80
C GLY A 522 -11.76 -8.13 -23.72
N ALA A 523 -12.97 -7.91 -23.21
CA ALA A 523 -14.03 -7.23 -23.94
C ALA A 523 -13.79 -5.71 -24.07
N GLY A 524 -12.88 -5.15 -23.28
CA GLY A 524 -12.68 -3.72 -23.14
C GLY A 524 -13.84 -3.02 -22.40
N ILE A 525 -13.69 -1.72 -22.18
CA ILE A 525 -14.69 -0.88 -21.52
C ILE A 525 -15.94 -0.72 -22.39
N ASN A 526 -17.11 -1.05 -21.83
CA ASN A 526 -18.40 -0.77 -22.45
C ASN A 526 -18.82 0.69 -22.16
N ARG A 527 -18.47 1.57 -23.09
CA ARG A 527 -18.74 3.02 -23.01
C ARG A 527 -20.22 3.37 -22.90
N GLU A 528 -21.10 2.62 -23.56
CA GLU A 528 -22.55 2.83 -23.46
C GLU A 528 -23.05 2.58 -22.03
N ARG A 529 -22.61 1.47 -21.42
CA ARG A 529 -22.96 1.14 -20.04
C ARG A 529 -22.33 2.13 -19.04
N VAL A 530 -21.09 2.55 -19.28
CA VAL A 530 -20.41 3.56 -18.44
C VAL A 530 -21.15 4.89 -18.48
N ARG A 531 -21.49 5.37 -19.68
CA ARG A 531 -22.26 6.60 -19.86
C ARG A 531 -23.64 6.51 -19.21
N GLN A 532 -24.37 5.41 -19.44
CA GLN A 532 -25.70 5.25 -18.85
C GLN A 532 -25.64 5.26 -17.32
N LYS A 533 -24.68 4.54 -16.73
CA LYS A 533 -24.51 4.51 -15.26
C LYS A 533 -24.06 5.85 -14.69
N ALA A 534 -23.25 6.61 -15.44
CA ALA A 534 -22.90 7.98 -15.05
C ALA A 534 -24.11 8.93 -15.09
N ILE A 535 -25.04 8.74 -16.03
CA ILE A 535 -26.30 9.49 -16.07
C ILE A 535 -27.20 9.07 -14.90
N ASP A 536 -27.35 7.77 -14.67
CA ASP A 536 -28.21 7.23 -13.60
C ASP A 536 -27.72 7.64 -12.20
N ASN A 537 -26.42 7.85 -12.04
CA ASN A 537 -25.78 8.33 -10.81
C ASN A 537 -25.66 9.87 -10.73
N ASP A 538 -26.31 10.62 -11.62
CA ASP A 538 -26.28 12.09 -11.70
C ASP A 538 -24.85 12.70 -11.83
N LEU A 539 -23.90 11.94 -12.35
CA LEU A 539 -22.51 12.38 -12.56
C LEU A 539 -22.35 13.21 -13.85
N ILE A 540 -23.17 12.92 -14.87
CA ILE A 540 -23.19 13.64 -16.14
C ILE A 540 -24.62 13.92 -16.60
N ALA A 541 -24.83 15.00 -17.35
CA ALA A 541 -26.12 15.27 -17.98
C ALA A 541 -26.37 14.30 -19.15
N ALA A 542 -27.63 13.91 -19.37
CA ALA A 542 -27.99 12.96 -20.43
C ALA A 542 -27.61 13.45 -21.85
N ASP A 543 -27.63 14.75 -22.07
CA ASP A 543 -27.28 15.43 -23.31
C ASP A 543 -25.79 15.78 -23.44
N ALA A 544 -24.96 15.41 -22.44
CA ALA A 544 -23.51 15.64 -22.50
C ALA A 544 -22.89 14.88 -23.68
N ASN A 545 -22.16 15.63 -24.52
CA ASN A 545 -21.45 15.08 -25.68
C ASN A 545 -19.97 14.91 -25.32
N LEU A 546 -19.63 13.72 -24.80
CA LEU A 546 -18.29 13.38 -24.34
C LEU A 546 -17.55 12.59 -25.42
N SER A 547 -16.24 12.82 -25.52
CA SER A 547 -15.33 11.97 -26.29
C SER A 547 -15.16 10.60 -25.63
N ASP A 548 -14.66 9.65 -26.42
CA ASP A 548 -14.35 8.29 -25.97
C ASP A 548 -13.44 8.26 -24.73
N GLU A 549 -12.43 9.13 -24.69
CA GLU A 549 -11.47 9.23 -23.60
C GLU A 549 -12.10 9.85 -22.35
N GLU A 550 -12.96 10.87 -22.51
CA GLU A 550 -13.71 11.44 -21.42
C GLU A 550 -14.68 10.43 -20.80
N ILE A 551 -15.32 9.57 -21.61
CA ILE A 551 -16.19 8.50 -21.12
C ILE A 551 -15.38 7.46 -20.35
N ASP A 552 -14.23 7.02 -20.86
CA ASP A 552 -13.37 6.05 -20.18
C ASP A 552 -12.88 6.61 -18.82
N ASN A 553 -12.62 7.92 -18.74
CA ASN A 553 -12.22 8.60 -17.50
C ASN A 553 -13.33 8.71 -16.44
N LEU A 554 -14.61 8.58 -16.80
CA LEU A 554 -15.72 8.59 -15.83
C LEU A 554 -15.60 7.45 -14.81
N ILE A 555 -14.89 6.37 -15.15
CA ILE A 555 -14.66 5.22 -14.27
C ILE A 555 -13.93 5.63 -12.98
N PHE A 556 -13.15 6.71 -13.01
CA PHE A 556 -12.42 7.22 -11.86
C PHE A 556 -13.24 8.16 -10.96
N LEU A 557 -14.50 8.47 -11.31
CA LEU A 557 -15.29 9.39 -10.50
C LEU A 557 -15.67 8.75 -9.15
N PRO A 558 -15.67 9.52 -8.05
CA PRO A 558 -16.13 9.04 -6.75
C PRO A 558 -17.57 8.51 -6.85
N GLY A 559 -17.84 7.35 -6.25
CA GLY A 559 -19.16 6.70 -6.31
C GLY A 559 -19.49 6.03 -7.65
N PHE A 560 -18.58 6.04 -8.62
CA PHE A 560 -18.73 5.27 -9.85
C PHE A 560 -18.34 3.81 -9.62
N SER A 561 -19.33 2.93 -9.45
CA SER A 561 -19.13 1.48 -9.44
C SER A 561 -19.94 0.83 -10.53
N THR A 562 -19.32 -0.01 -11.36
CA THR A 562 -20.02 -0.73 -12.44
C THR A 562 -20.87 -1.90 -11.93
N ALA A 563 -20.69 -2.32 -10.67
CA ALA A 563 -21.43 -3.43 -10.06
C ALA A 563 -22.84 -3.02 -9.60
N ASP A 564 -23.84 -3.87 -9.87
CA ASP A 564 -25.24 -3.66 -9.45
C ASP A 564 -25.53 -4.31 -8.08
N LYS A 565 -24.58 -5.10 -7.55
CA LYS A 565 -24.56 -5.68 -6.20
C LYS A 565 -23.15 -5.59 -5.62
N ILE A 566 -23.04 -5.34 -4.32
CA ILE A 566 -21.78 -5.48 -3.57
C ILE A 566 -21.43 -6.98 -3.61
N SER A 567 -20.34 -7.32 -4.31
CA SER A 567 -19.81 -8.68 -4.35
C SER A 567 -19.02 -8.95 -3.06
N ASP A 568 -19.18 -10.13 -2.46
CA ASP A 568 -18.40 -10.61 -1.30
C ASP A 568 -16.88 -10.61 -1.56
N ILE A 569 -16.49 -10.60 -2.84
CA ILE A 569 -15.08 -10.55 -3.27
C ILE A 569 -14.54 -9.11 -3.14
N SER A 570 -15.38 -8.09 -3.18
CA SER A 570 -15.03 -6.66 -3.13
C SER A 570 -15.23 -6.04 -1.74
N GLY A 571 -14.75 -6.74 -0.71
CA GLY A 571 -15.03 -6.53 0.72
C GLY A 571 -14.74 -5.15 1.35
N ARG A 572 -14.58 -4.07 0.59
CA ARG A 572 -14.59 -2.68 1.10
C ARG A 572 -15.26 -1.64 0.19
N GLY A 573 -15.95 -2.03 -0.89
CA GLY A 573 -16.61 -1.05 -1.77
C GLY A 573 -15.64 -0.08 -2.46
N VAL A 574 -14.42 -0.54 -2.75
CA VAL A 574 -13.31 0.26 -3.27
C VAL A 574 -13.46 0.40 -4.79
N GLY A 575 -13.80 1.60 -5.24
CA GLY A 575 -13.90 1.94 -6.66
C GLY A 575 -12.54 2.22 -7.29
N MET A 576 -12.54 2.43 -8.61
CA MET A 576 -11.34 2.83 -9.36
C MET A 576 -10.87 4.26 -8.96
N ASP A 577 -11.72 5.02 -8.28
CA ASP A 577 -11.39 6.31 -7.64
C ASP A 577 -10.30 6.16 -6.57
N VAL A 578 -10.31 5.08 -5.78
CA VAL A 578 -9.30 4.81 -4.75
C VAL A 578 -7.96 4.48 -5.39
N VAL A 579 -7.97 3.69 -6.48
CA VAL A 579 -6.76 3.41 -7.27
C VAL A 579 -6.15 4.71 -7.76
N LYS A 580 -6.96 5.62 -8.33
CA LYS A 580 -6.49 6.92 -8.81
C LYS A 580 -5.90 7.77 -7.71
N ARG A 581 -6.59 7.91 -6.57
CA ARG A 581 -6.11 8.67 -5.40
C ARG A 581 -4.80 8.11 -4.87
N SER A 582 -4.67 6.78 -4.77
CA SER A 582 -3.43 6.13 -4.34
C SER A 582 -2.27 6.42 -5.29
N ILE A 583 -2.49 6.42 -6.60
CA ILE A 583 -1.44 6.75 -7.59
C ILE A 583 -1.10 8.24 -7.56
N GLN A 584 -2.08 9.13 -7.37
CA GLN A 584 -1.85 10.57 -7.22
C GLN A 584 -1.08 10.91 -5.94
N ALA A 585 -1.37 10.23 -4.82
CA ALA A 585 -0.64 10.38 -3.56
C ALA A 585 0.84 9.99 -3.67
N LEU A 586 1.19 9.17 -4.66
CA LEU A 586 2.57 8.83 -5.03
C LEU A 586 3.22 9.86 -5.98
N GLY A 587 2.55 10.97 -6.32
CA GLY A 587 2.98 11.90 -7.36
C GLY A 587 2.85 11.34 -8.79
N GLY A 588 2.10 10.25 -8.92
CA GLY A 588 1.90 9.51 -10.16
C GLY A 588 0.74 10.04 -11.00
N ARG A 589 0.58 9.44 -12.17
CA ARG A 589 -0.61 9.61 -13.03
C ARG A 589 -1.09 8.27 -13.53
N ILE A 590 -2.37 8.15 -13.84
CA ILE A 590 -2.97 6.96 -14.45
C ILE A 590 -3.77 7.39 -15.68
N ASN A 591 -3.56 6.70 -16.80
CA ASN A 591 -4.34 6.85 -18.03
C ASN A 591 -4.95 5.51 -18.44
N ILE A 592 -6.08 5.56 -19.13
CA ILE A 592 -6.75 4.40 -19.69
C ILE A 592 -6.77 4.52 -21.21
N THR A 593 -6.49 3.41 -21.90
CA THR A 593 -6.75 3.27 -23.33
C THR A 593 -7.50 1.97 -23.55
N SER A 594 -8.74 2.06 -24.02
CA SER A 594 -9.58 0.88 -24.23
C SER A 594 -10.12 0.82 -25.66
N ARG A 595 -10.22 -0.40 -26.18
CA ARG A 595 -10.85 -0.68 -27.47
C ARG A 595 -11.86 -1.80 -27.30
N PRO A 596 -13.16 -1.55 -27.54
CA PRO A 596 -14.19 -2.58 -27.45
C PRO A 596 -13.82 -3.83 -28.26
N GLY A 597 -13.87 -4.99 -27.62
CA GLY A 597 -13.50 -6.30 -28.18
C GLY A 597 -12.00 -6.60 -28.25
N GLN A 598 -11.11 -5.63 -28.00
CA GLN A 598 -9.64 -5.82 -28.01
C GLN A 598 -9.01 -5.71 -26.62
N GLY A 599 -9.77 -5.30 -25.61
CA GLY A 599 -9.33 -5.18 -24.22
C GLY A 599 -9.02 -3.75 -23.79
N SER A 600 -8.38 -3.61 -22.64
CA SER A 600 -8.03 -2.32 -22.04
C SER A 600 -6.57 -2.29 -21.59
N VAL A 601 -5.98 -1.09 -21.61
CA VAL A 601 -4.63 -0.82 -21.14
C VAL A 601 -4.69 0.32 -20.13
N PHE A 602 -4.24 0.04 -18.91
CA PHE A 602 -4.04 1.01 -17.85
C PHE A 602 -2.56 1.34 -17.77
N THR A 603 -2.22 2.62 -17.87
CA THR A 603 -0.85 3.10 -17.87
C THR A 603 -0.63 4.01 -16.68
N MET A 604 0.17 3.56 -15.72
CA MET A 604 0.56 4.32 -14.54
C MET A 604 1.96 4.89 -14.73
N SER A 605 2.13 6.18 -14.49
CA SER A 605 3.42 6.86 -14.57
C SER A 605 3.81 7.41 -13.19
N LEU A 606 4.80 6.79 -12.57
CA LEU A 606 5.25 7.08 -11.20
C LEU A 606 6.63 7.79 -11.24
N PRO A 607 6.89 8.76 -10.35
CA PRO A 607 8.23 9.32 -10.19
C PRO A 607 9.20 8.26 -9.61
N LEU A 608 10.51 8.40 -9.86
CA LEU A 608 11.53 7.46 -9.35
C LEU A 608 11.92 7.68 -7.89
N THR A 609 11.61 8.84 -7.30
CA THR A 609 12.23 9.29 -6.05
C THR A 609 11.18 9.80 -5.04
N LEU A 610 11.65 10.19 -3.84
CA LEU A 610 10.96 11.09 -2.91
C LEU A 610 10.03 12.04 -3.68
N ALA A 611 8.81 12.26 -3.18
CA ALA A 611 7.80 13.04 -3.86
C ALA A 611 8.28 14.49 -4.10
N VAL A 612 8.98 14.73 -5.20
CA VAL A 612 9.42 16.04 -5.66
C VAL A 612 8.50 16.46 -6.79
N LEU A 613 7.99 17.69 -6.73
CA LEU A 613 7.00 18.22 -7.64
C LEU A 613 7.53 19.50 -8.30
N ASP A 614 7.44 19.56 -9.63
CA ASP A 614 7.67 20.80 -10.36
C ASP A 614 6.44 21.69 -10.22
N GLY A 615 6.62 22.84 -9.58
CA GLY A 615 5.54 23.74 -9.22
C GLY A 615 5.79 25.17 -9.68
N MET A 616 4.71 25.86 -10.06
CA MET A 616 4.69 27.30 -10.21
C MET A 616 4.41 27.92 -8.85
N VAL A 617 5.37 28.67 -8.31
CA VAL A 617 5.22 29.41 -7.06
C VAL A 617 4.47 30.71 -7.35
N VAL A 618 3.33 30.90 -6.67
CA VAL A 618 2.41 32.01 -6.88
C VAL A 618 2.04 32.66 -5.56
N THR A 619 1.67 33.95 -5.63
CA THR A 619 1.18 34.72 -4.49
C THR A 619 -0.32 34.91 -4.62
N VAL A 620 -1.06 34.65 -3.54
CA VAL A 620 -2.52 34.82 -3.47
C VAL A 620 -2.89 35.40 -2.12
N ALA A 621 -3.45 36.61 -2.10
CA ALA A 621 -3.82 37.36 -0.91
C ALA A 621 -2.70 37.44 0.14
N GLY A 622 -1.46 37.60 -0.31
CA GLY A 622 -0.25 37.63 0.54
C GLY A 622 0.27 36.26 0.99
N GLN A 623 -0.42 35.16 0.64
CA GLN A 623 0.03 33.79 0.90
C GLN A 623 0.84 33.25 -0.29
N THR A 624 1.85 32.44 0.00
CA THR A 624 2.64 31.75 -1.04
C THR A 624 2.09 30.35 -1.25
N LEU A 625 1.68 30.05 -2.48
CA LEU A 625 1.14 28.77 -2.92
C LEU A 625 1.99 28.19 -4.04
N VAL A 626 1.92 26.87 -4.22
CA VAL A 626 2.55 26.16 -5.33
C VAL A 626 1.48 25.49 -6.17
N VAL A 627 1.38 25.84 -7.44
CA VAL A 627 0.48 25.19 -8.40
C VAL A 627 1.28 24.17 -9.20
N PRO A 628 0.88 22.88 -9.23
CA PRO A 628 1.58 21.88 -10.03
C PRO A 628 1.72 22.32 -11.49
N LEU A 629 2.95 22.37 -12.00
CA LEU A 629 3.21 22.82 -13.37
C LEU A 629 2.51 21.92 -14.39
N THR A 630 2.30 20.66 -14.00
CA THR A 630 1.58 19.64 -14.73
C THR A 630 0.12 19.96 -15.04
N ALA A 631 -0.52 20.80 -14.21
CA ALA A 631 -1.89 21.24 -14.41
C ALA A 631 -1.98 22.55 -15.21
N ILE A 632 -0.87 23.25 -15.42
CA ILE A 632 -0.83 24.56 -16.09
C ILE A 632 -0.60 24.34 -17.59
N VAL A 633 -1.55 24.81 -18.39
CA VAL A 633 -1.47 24.83 -19.86
C VAL A 633 -0.70 26.06 -20.34
N GLU A 634 -1.11 27.26 -19.88
CA GLU A 634 -0.43 28.52 -20.17
C GLU A 634 -0.71 29.57 -19.10
N THR A 635 0.08 30.64 -19.07
CA THR A 635 -0.10 31.78 -18.17
C THR A 635 -0.39 33.04 -18.97
N LEU A 636 -1.37 33.83 -18.56
CA LEU A 636 -1.75 35.06 -19.26
C LEU A 636 -2.14 36.17 -18.30
N GLN A 637 -1.91 37.42 -18.72
CA GLN A 637 -2.35 38.60 -17.99
C GLN A 637 -3.73 39.03 -18.51
N PRO A 638 -4.78 39.08 -17.66
CA PRO A 638 -6.12 39.43 -18.10
C PRO A 638 -6.25 40.90 -18.51
N GLU A 639 -6.81 41.13 -19.69
CA GLU A 639 -7.22 42.47 -20.11
C GLU A 639 -8.68 42.75 -19.74
N ALA A 640 -8.98 43.99 -19.36
CA ALA A 640 -10.35 44.42 -19.00
C ALA A 640 -11.39 44.07 -20.08
N ALA A 641 -11.01 44.14 -21.36
CA ALA A 641 -11.87 43.84 -22.50
C ALA A 641 -12.18 42.34 -22.68
N ALA A 642 -11.30 41.46 -22.18
CA ALA A 642 -11.45 40.01 -22.27
C ALA A 642 -12.25 39.42 -21.09
N ILE A 643 -12.56 40.23 -20.06
CA ILE A 643 -13.27 39.78 -18.87
C ILE A 643 -14.76 40.06 -19.03
N HIS A 644 -15.56 39.02 -18.91
CA HIS A 644 -17.01 39.08 -19.01
C HIS A 644 -17.63 38.60 -17.71
N SER A 645 -18.56 39.37 -17.15
CA SER A 645 -19.29 38.95 -15.95
C SER A 645 -20.51 38.12 -16.35
N PHE A 646 -20.72 37.00 -15.66
CA PHE A 646 -21.86 36.11 -15.89
C PHE A 646 -22.61 35.90 -14.56
N GLY A 647 -23.80 36.47 -14.45
CA GLY A 647 -24.56 36.51 -13.18
C GLY A 647 -23.89 37.37 -12.11
N ALA A 648 -24.28 37.17 -10.85
CA ALA A 648 -23.83 38.02 -9.73
C ALA A 648 -22.41 37.70 -9.22
N ASN A 649 -21.95 36.45 -9.38
CA ASN A 649 -20.74 35.96 -8.70
C ASN A 649 -19.68 35.33 -9.62
N HIS A 650 -19.98 35.11 -10.91
CA HIS A 650 -19.07 34.41 -11.82
C HIS A 650 -18.48 35.38 -12.84
N ARG A 651 -17.20 35.15 -13.16
CA ARG A 651 -16.49 35.86 -14.22
C ARG A 651 -15.96 34.84 -15.22
N LEU A 652 -15.93 35.24 -16.48
CA LEU A 652 -15.40 34.50 -17.61
C LEU A 652 -14.27 35.34 -18.21
N ILE A 653 -13.28 34.66 -18.78
CA ILE A 653 -12.22 35.27 -19.58
C ILE A 653 -12.26 34.70 -20.99
N SER A 654 -12.22 35.57 -21.99
CA SER A 654 -12.18 35.19 -23.40
C SER A 654 -10.73 34.92 -23.81
N ILE A 655 -10.42 33.68 -24.20
CA ILE A 655 -9.10 33.23 -24.65
C ILE A 655 -9.28 32.56 -26.02
N ARG A 656 -8.64 33.10 -27.06
CA ARG A 656 -8.65 32.55 -28.44
C ARG A 656 -10.05 32.19 -28.96
N ASN A 657 -11.04 33.05 -28.72
CA ASN A 657 -12.47 32.88 -29.05
C ASN A 657 -13.22 31.79 -28.26
N SER A 658 -12.67 31.34 -27.12
CA SER A 658 -13.35 30.48 -26.15
C SER A 658 -13.53 31.21 -24.81
N PHE A 659 -14.64 30.98 -24.12
CA PHE A 659 -14.88 31.55 -22.79
C PHE A 659 -14.51 30.55 -21.70
N CYS A 660 -13.49 30.88 -20.93
CA CYS A 660 -13.03 30.08 -19.80
C CYS A 660 -13.50 30.71 -18.48
N PRO A 661 -14.09 29.95 -17.55
CA PRO A 661 -14.43 30.49 -16.24
C PRO A 661 -13.19 30.88 -15.44
N LEU A 662 -13.29 32.06 -14.83
CA LEU A 662 -12.23 32.71 -14.07
C LEU A 662 -12.48 32.50 -12.57
N VAL A 663 -11.63 31.69 -11.96
CA VAL A 663 -11.74 31.25 -10.57
C VAL A 663 -10.76 32.03 -9.71
N ASP A 664 -11.27 32.80 -8.76
CA ASP A 664 -10.44 33.51 -7.78
C ASP A 664 -9.95 32.55 -6.68
N VAL A 665 -8.69 32.12 -6.77
CA VAL A 665 -8.09 31.16 -5.84
C VAL A 665 -8.16 31.67 -4.40
N GLY A 666 -7.88 32.96 -4.19
CA GLY A 666 -7.89 33.56 -2.85
C GLY A 666 -9.28 33.61 -2.23
N ARG A 667 -10.32 33.74 -3.05
CA ARG A 667 -11.71 33.66 -2.57
C ARG A 667 -12.12 32.22 -2.29
N ILE A 668 -11.76 31.27 -3.15
CA ILE A 668 -12.12 29.85 -2.97
C ILE A 668 -11.48 29.28 -1.70
N LEU A 669 -10.21 29.59 -1.45
CA LEU A 669 -9.49 29.14 -0.25
C LEU A 669 -9.78 30.01 1.00
N ASN A 670 -10.73 30.94 0.93
CA ASN A 670 -11.07 31.87 2.01
C ASN A 670 -9.90 32.76 2.51
N PHE A 671 -8.87 33.01 1.70
CA PHE A 671 -7.81 33.96 2.03
C PHE A 671 -8.25 35.43 1.85
N ARG A 672 -9.30 35.67 1.06
CA ARG A 672 -9.95 36.98 0.94
C ARG A 672 -11.47 36.85 0.81
N ALA A 673 -12.19 37.78 1.43
CA ALA A 673 -13.65 37.82 1.38
C ALA A 673 -14.19 38.49 0.10
N THR A 674 -13.44 39.42 -0.48
CA THR A 674 -13.83 40.17 -1.69
C THR A 674 -13.14 39.61 -2.92
N GLN A 675 -13.87 39.51 -4.02
CA GLN A 675 -13.30 39.07 -5.30
C GLN A 675 -12.26 40.09 -5.79
N ALA A 676 -11.06 39.63 -6.15
CA ALA A 676 -10.01 40.50 -6.66
C ALA A 676 -10.34 41.08 -8.03
N ASN A 677 -9.68 42.19 -8.37
CA ASN A 677 -9.72 42.73 -9.71
C ASN A 677 -8.86 41.86 -10.64
N PRO A 678 -9.42 41.26 -11.70
CA PRO A 678 -8.67 40.33 -12.54
C PRO A 678 -7.52 40.98 -13.32
N VAL A 679 -7.60 42.30 -13.56
CA VAL A 679 -6.59 43.05 -14.34
C VAL A 679 -5.31 43.27 -13.53
N ASP A 680 -5.42 43.23 -12.20
CA ASP A 680 -4.30 43.46 -11.28
C ASP A 680 -3.53 42.15 -10.97
N GLY A 681 -4.00 41.00 -11.49
CA GLY A 681 -3.44 39.69 -11.25
C GLY A 681 -3.01 38.96 -12.51
N VAL A 682 -2.74 37.67 -12.36
CA VAL A 682 -2.35 36.74 -13.43
C VAL A 682 -3.32 35.58 -13.47
N ALA A 683 -3.72 35.17 -14.67
CA ALA A 683 -4.54 33.99 -14.89
C ALA A 683 -3.66 32.81 -15.32
N LEU A 684 -3.72 31.71 -14.57
CA LEU A 684 -3.15 30.43 -14.94
C LEU A 684 -4.24 29.63 -15.65
N LEU A 685 -4.09 29.37 -16.95
CA LEU A 685 -4.97 28.45 -17.64
C LEU A 685 -4.60 27.04 -17.21
N VAL A 686 -5.53 26.37 -16.54
CA VAL A 686 -5.40 24.99 -16.08
C VAL A 686 -6.42 24.10 -16.78
N GLU A 687 -6.05 22.85 -16.92
CA GLU A 687 -6.95 21.79 -17.40
C GLU A 687 -7.33 20.93 -16.20
N SER A 688 -8.63 20.85 -15.92
CA SER A 688 -9.17 19.97 -14.88
C SER A 688 -9.49 18.61 -15.48
N GLU A 689 -9.39 17.56 -14.68
CA GLU A 689 -9.58 16.17 -15.09
C GLU A 689 -10.96 15.88 -15.70
N GLY A 690 -11.98 16.70 -15.39
CA GLY A 690 -13.35 16.56 -15.90
C GLY A 690 -13.59 17.13 -17.30
N GLY A 691 -12.54 17.42 -18.08
CA GLY A 691 -12.65 18.03 -19.39
C GLY A 691 -13.13 19.49 -19.31
N GLY A 692 -12.18 20.43 -19.28
CA GLY A 692 -12.53 21.84 -19.31
C GLY A 692 -11.43 22.76 -18.84
N GLN A 693 -11.10 23.74 -19.68
CA GLN A 693 -10.14 24.78 -19.35
C GLN A 693 -10.73 25.78 -18.36
N ARG A 694 -9.93 26.13 -17.36
CA ARG A 694 -10.27 27.11 -16.33
C ARG A 694 -9.12 28.05 -16.11
N ALA A 695 -9.43 29.30 -15.80
CA ALA A 695 -8.42 30.29 -15.47
C ALA A 695 -8.38 30.46 -13.95
N LEU A 696 -7.33 29.98 -13.30
CA LEU A 696 -7.06 30.27 -11.89
C LEU A 696 -6.45 31.68 -11.79
N MET A 697 -7.15 32.58 -11.12
CA MET A 697 -6.68 33.93 -10.84
C MET A 697 -5.82 33.92 -9.58
N VAL A 698 -4.57 34.36 -9.75
CA VAL A 698 -3.58 34.58 -8.69
C VAL A 698 -3.09 36.02 -8.75
N ASP A 699 -2.47 36.52 -7.68
CA ASP A 699 -2.04 37.93 -7.64
C ASP A 699 -0.71 38.13 -8.38
N ALA A 700 0.24 37.21 -8.21
CA ALA A 700 1.52 37.26 -8.89
C ALA A 700 2.14 35.87 -9.04
N ILE A 701 2.99 35.71 -10.07
CA ILE A 701 3.86 34.55 -10.24
C ILE A 701 5.25 34.91 -9.74
N GLN A 702 5.78 34.12 -8.81
CA GLN A 702 7.16 34.28 -8.33
C GLN A 702 8.15 33.52 -9.23
N GLY A 703 7.77 32.37 -9.77
CA GLY A 703 8.58 31.59 -10.71
C GLY A 703 8.31 30.08 -10.64
N GLN A 704 9.04 29.31 -11.44
CA GLN A 704 9.00 27.85 -11.43
C GLN A 704 10.08 27.31 -10.49
N ARG A 705 9.71 26.36 -9.61
CA ARG A 705 10.65 25.70 -8.69
C ARG A 705 10.30 24.23 -8.53
N GLN A 706 11.33 23.42 -8.41
CA GLN A 706 11.21 22.04 -7.99
C GLN A 706 11.11 22.02 -6.45
N VAL A 707 10.02 21.48 -5.92
CA VAL A 707 9.70 21.52 -4.49
C VAL A 707 9.53 20.11 -3.91
N VAL A 708 9.99 19.91 -2.68
CA VAL A 708 9.87 18.62 -1.99
C VAL A 708 8.53 18.56 -1.27
N ILE A 709 7.68 17.62 -1.67
CA ILE A 709 6.37 17.40 -1.07
C ILE A 709 6.58 16.85 0.35
N LYS A 710 6.00 17.55 1.33
CA LYS A 710 5.80 17.06 2.68
C LYS A 710 4.31 16.83 2.91
N SER A 711 3.97 15.65 3.44
CA SER A 711 2.58 15.35 3.79
C SER A 711 2.10 16.28 4.91
N LEU A 712 0.90 16.85 4.75
CA LEU A 712 0.22 17.61 5.79
C LEU A 712 -0.48 16.68 6.80
N GLU A 713 -0.83 15.45 6.38
CA GLU A 713 -1.76 14.56 7.08
C GLU A 713 -1.20 13.94 8.36
N ALA A 714 0.12 13.93 8.53
CA ALA A 714 0.74 13.43 9.76
C ALA A 714 0.46 14.34 10.97
N ASN A 715 0.19 15.63 10.75
CA ASN A 715 0.05 16.64 11.80
C ASN A 715 -1.24 17.47 11.70
N TYR A 716 -1.92 17.44 10.55
CA TYR A 716 -3.10 18.23 10.27
C TYR A 716 -4.18 17.39 9.60
N THR A 717 -5.44 17.70 9.87
CA THR A 717 -6.57 17.13 9.12
C THR A 717 -6.53 17.58 7.65
N HIS A 718 -7.05 16.76 6.74
CA HIS A 718 -7.18 17.09 5.32
C HIS A 718 -7.76 18.51 5.13
N VAL A 719 -7.06 19.37 4.39
CA VAL A 719 -7.47 20.75 4.13
C VAL A 719 -8.04 20.82 2.71
N PRO A 720 -9.36 21.04 2.54
CA PRO A 720 -9.97 21.09 1.23
C PRO A 720 -9.30 22.14 0.32
N GLY A 721 -8.93 21.73 -0.90
CA GLY A 721 -8.26 22.59 -1.87
C GLY A 721 -6.73 22.61 -1.77
N ILE A 722 -6.14 21.91 -0.79
CA ILE A 722 -4.69 21.78 -0.61
C ILE A 722 -4.29 20.31 -0.69
N ALA A 723 -3.38 19.97 -1.60
CA ALA A 723 -2.90 18.61 -1.79
C ALA A 723 -1.79 18.24 -0.78
N ALA A 724 -0.88 19.17 -0.50
CA ALA A 724 0.28 18.95 0.38
C ALA A 724 0.96 20.27 0.78
N ALA A 725 2.09 20.21 1.49
CA ALA A 725 2.93 21.38 1.80
C ALA A 725 4.37 21.18 1.33
N THR A 726 5.11 22.28 1.19
CA THR A 726 6.56 22.29 0.93
C THR A 726 7.23 23.41 1.71
N ILE A 727 8.55 23.29 1.88
CA ILE A 727 9.40 24.35 2.40
C ILE A 727 10.12 25.00 1.21
N LEU A 728 10.03 26.32 1.09
CA LEU A 728 10.71 27.10 0.05
C LEU A 728 12.15 27.43 0.47
N GLY A 729 12.97 27.85 -0.50
CA GLY A 729 14.35 28.30 -0.27
C GLY A 729 14.49 29.55 0.62
N ASP A 730 13.43 30.16 1.12
CA ASP A 730 13.53 31.20 2.15
C ASP A 730 13.11 30.69 3.54
N GLY A 731 12.91 29.37 3.66
CA GLY A 731 12.42 28.71 4.87
C GLY A 731 10.92 28.87 5.10
N ARG A 732 10.20 29.61 4.23
CA ARG A 732 8.75 29.74 4.36
C ARG A 732 8.05 28.46 3.90
N VAL A 733 7.00 28.09 4.62
CA VAL A 733 6.11 27.01 4.20
C VAL A 733 5.18 27.53 3.10
N ALA A 734 5.06 26.77 2.01
CA ALA A 734 4.10 27.02 0.95
C ALA A 734 3.18 25.81 0.78
N LEU A 735 1.91 26.07 0.50
CA LEU A 735 0.91 25.02 0.30
C LEU A 735 0.81 24.66 -1.18
N ILE A 736 0.77 23.36 -1.47
CA ILE A 736 0.60 22.82 -2.82
C ILE A 736 -0.90 22.74 -3.11
N LEU A 737 -1.34 23.41 -4.16
CA LEU A 737 -2.74 23.55 -4.54
C LEU A 737 -3.28 22.24 -5.14
N ASP A 738 -4.45 21.80 -4.67
CA ASP A 738 -5.26 20.83 -5.40
C ASP A 738 -6.13 21.58 -6.42
N VAL A 739 -5.70 21.53 -7.68
CA VAL A 739 -6.33 22.28 -8.78
C VAL A 739 -7.77 21.80 -9.02
N ASP A 740 -8.01 20.49 -8.94
CA ASP A 740 -9.33 19.92 -9.21
C ASP A 740 -10.31 20.24 -8.10
N ALA A 741 -9.89 20.16 -6.83
CA ALA A 741 -10.72 20.57 -5.70
C ALA A 741 -11.09 22.06 -5.76
N VAL A 742 -10.15 22.94 -6.12
CA VAL A 742 -10.39 24.39 -6.27
C VAL A 742 -11.33 24.68 -7.43
N VAL A 743 -11.17 23.99 -8.56
CA VAL A 743 -12.06 24.12 -9.71
C VAL A 743 -13.46 23.57 -9.40
N GLY A 744 -13.57 22.43 -8.72
CA GLY A 744 -14.84 21.84 -8.26
C GLY A 744 -15.59 22.80 -7.33
N ALA A 745 -14.89 23.41 -6.37
CA ALA A 745 -15.45 24.39 -5.45
C ALA A 745 -16.07 25.60 -6.17
N SER A 746 -15.45 26.04 -7.27
CA SER A 746 -15.96 27.14 -8.09
C SER A 746 -17.30 26.84 -8.78
N ARG A 747 -17.68 25.55 -8.91
CA ARG A 747 -18.96 25.11 -9.49
C ARG A 747 -20.10 25.06 -8.49
N GLY A 748 -19.88 25.45 -7.22
CA GLY A 748 -20.88 25.38 -6.16
C GLY A 748 -20.88 24.06 -5.38
N GLN A 749 -19.93 23.16 -5.67
CA GLN A 749 -19.58 22.08 -4.73
C GLN A 749 -18.93 22.74 -3.52
N ALA A 750 -19.43 22.48 -2.31
CA ALA A 750 -18.79 23.05 -1.13
C ALA A 750 -17.42 22.40 -0.93
N LEU A 751 -16.40 23.19 -0.53
CA LEU A 751 -15.20 22.68 0.13
C LEU A 751 -15.60 22.14 1.51
N LYS A 752 -16.45 21.11 1.55
CA LYS A 752 -16.77 20.40 2.78
C LYS A 752 -15.64 19.41 3.03
N PRO A 753 -15.22 19.20 4.28
CA PRO A 753 -14.64 17.91 4.60
C PRO A 753 -15.66 16.86 4.15
N GLU A 754 -15.25 15.88 3.35
CA GLU A 754 -16.06 14.67 3.25
C GLU A 754 -16.25 14.21 4.70
N MET A 755 -17.49 14.28 5.20
CA MET A 755 -17.80 13.54 6.41
C MET A 755 -17.50 12.10 6.03
N SER A 756 -16.45 11.54 6.65
CA SER A 756 -16.31 10.11 6.81
C SER A 756 -17.62 9.61 7.40
N TYR A 757 -18.52 9.14 6.55
CA TYR A 757 -19.64 8.31 7.01
C TYR A 757 -19.10 6.90 7.20
N ALA A 758 -18.32 6.75 8.27
CA ALA A 758 -17.97 5.55 9.01
C ALA A 758 -17.22 6.06 10.26
N ALA A 759 -17.63 5.86 11.52
CA ALA A 759 -18.51 4.85 12.07
C ALA A 759 -19.46 5.45 13.12
N ALA A 760 -20.76 5.27 12.90
CA ALA A 760 -21.71 5.01 13.97
C ALA A 760 -22.24 3.60 13.66
N GLY A 761 -21.82 2.63 14.47
CA GLY A 761 -22.01 1.20 14.26
C GLY A 761 -20.76 0.45 14.66
#